data_AF-A0A661AIF8-F1
#
_entry.id   AF-A0A661AIF8-F1
#
_cell.length_a   1.000
_cell.length_b   1.000
_cell.length_c   1.000
_cell.angle_alpha   90.00
_cell.angle_beta   90.00
_cell.angle_gamma   90.00
#
_symmetry.space_group_name_H-M   'P 1'
#
loop_
_entity.id
_entity.type
_entity.pdbx_description
1 polymer ?
#
loop_
_entity_poly.entity_id
_entity_poly.type
_entity_poly.pdbx_seq_one_letter_code
_entity_poly.pdbx_strand_id
1 'polypeptide(L)'
;MILLFSLLWELPPLRVDTVKNYVLYRFEGCGYPGRPGVPVLPFQDLHLKPGGKVERIKWEVLEEEYLPGIPPPCVSPDGSTVPYGNYSPPPCSVLGNSHGYLDLRIFPFVLEDGKIKVRKKIKIDFEVRKERIRIKGKRKGGEWIKIGVLEKGVYRLDYEDIEKAGYNPEEVNPKSIRIFSGGARAINMSEVLYDTIFDFLPYTIPYYFHGDTDKIWEEGEYLYFYAEDLEGWGKNEITSSISLYKNPYADTNFYWLTWGHDDIEYPRIYSKPSNPRDFLFPDTVHFEQDSTCPSFSGLRFIWDNIMASPVAVFERKFKLVSPEPEGEIFISLHLETGSQYVLSFYLNDEKLGEDTVSSSVETVPLQFLLPCTNLREENTLRVELHNEGKILYFDYFEVYYTKHGKIEKEGFFRASAGGDVKIEGNGSLVFDVTDPFHALELSGVEYEHGVCFKMKEGRKYYVADGFKEPVGVRGGDPYSLFSGGANWVAITHPSLLNAVYELASWREEHLDTFSSPIVRVVTTEEIYNNFSGGIKDPSAIKRFVIWSQYNWNPSPSFYFLVGSGSFDYRNIFGSSPPSDLVPVHETGTLISENDLLSGNPCWDGWFTDLSGDSRADIPIGRLTASTPSEVMEWIEKLINYELSMGPWRFTAVILADDESEPPS
;
A
#
# COMPACT_ATOMS: atom_id res chain seq x y z
N MET A 1 5.29 -2.22 28.70
CA MET A 1 6.37 -3.23 28.64
C MET A 1 7.68 -2.51 28.35
N ILE A 2 8.79 -2.94 28.98
CA ILE A 2 10.14 -2.43 28.66
C ILE A 2 10.80 -3.48 27.77
N LEU A 3 11.24 -3.11 26.58
CA LEU A 3 12.07 -3.92 25.69
C LEU A 3 13.54 -3.56 25.88
N LEU A 4 14.40 -4.54 25.63
CA LEU A 4 15.83 -4.34 25.52
C LEU A 4 16.22 -4.55 24.05
N PHE A 5 16.83 -3.53 23.45
CA PHE A 5 17.39 -3.59 22.10
C PHE A 5 18.90 -3.36 22.19
N SER A 6 19.68 -3.99 21.32
CA SER A 6 21.13 -3.83 21.28
C SER A 6 21.59 -3.52 19.85
N LEU A 7 22.38 -2.47 19.68
CA LEU A 7 23.04 -2.11 18.44
C LEU A 7 24.54 -2.38 18.58
N LEU A 8 25.11 -3.14 17.65
CA LEU A 8 26.55 -3.25 17.48
C LEU A 8 26.99 -2.30 16.35
N TRP A 9 27.69 -1.22 16.71
CA TRP A 9 28.27 -0.29 15.76
C TRP A 9 29.73 -0.63 15.51
N GLU A 10 30.11 -0.78 14.24
CA GLU A 10 31.48 -1.00 13.80
C GLU A 10 31.96 0.19 12.95
N LEU A 11 33.20 0.63 13.19
CA LEU A 11 33.82 1.72 12.44
C LEU A 11 33.94 1.33 10.95
N PRO A 12 33.36 2.10 10.02
CA PRO A 12 33.54 1.87 8.59
C PRO A 12 35.00 2.06 8.15
N PRO A 13 35.39 1.56 6.96
CA PRO A 13 36.75 1.72 6.45
C PRO A 13 37.26 3.16 6.52
N LEU A 14 38.39 3.35 7.20
CA LEU A 14 38.94 4.66 7.49
C LEU A 14 39.87 5.14 6.38
N ARG A 15 39.58 6.32 5.84
CA ARG A 15 40.48 7.08 4.97
C ARG A 15 41.26 8.09 5.80
N VAL A 16 42.56 8.16 5.52
CA VAL A 16 43.52 8.99 6.25
C VAL A 16 44.18 9.93 5.25
N ASP A 17 43.93 11.24 5.37
CA ASP A 17 44.52 12.26 4.51
C ASP A 17 45.46 13.16 5.32
N THR A 18 46.70 13.34 4.86
CA THR A 18 47.66 14.26 5.50
C THR A 18 47.47 15.67 4.97
N VAL A 19 47.18 16.63 5.85
CA VAL A 19 47.02 18.06 5.52
C VAL A 19 48.05 18.87 6.28
N LYS A 20 49.01 19.44 5.55
CA LYS A 20 50.18 20.13 6.13
C LYS A 20 50.94 19.22 7.11
N ASN A 21 50.71 19.41 8.42
CA ASN A 21 51.41 18.71 9.49
C ASN A 21 50.46 17.90 10.39
N TYR A 22 49.19 17.72 10.02
CA TYR A 22 48.23 16.92 10.78
C TYR A 22 47.49 15.94 9.88
N VAL A 23 46.81 15.00 10.51
CA VAL A 23 46.05 13.94 9.84
C VAL A 23 44.56 14.21 9.98
N LEU A 24 43.84 14.12 8.86
CA LEU A 24 42.39 14.10 8.82
C LEU A 24 41.90 12.67 8.63
N TYR A 25 40.91 12.31 9.43
CA TYR A 25 40.23 11.03 9.37
C TYR A 25 38.87 11.24 8.70
N ARG A 26 38.52 10.32 7.79
CA ARG A 26 37.22 10.29 7.12
C ARG A 26 36.75 8.85 6.98
N PHE A 27 35.47 8.63 7.16
CA PHE A 27 34.82 7.37 6.83
C PHE A 27 33.46 7.67 6.19
N GLU A 28 32.84 6.67 5.59
CA GLU A 28 31.57 6.86 4.89
C GLU A 28 30.48 7.39 5.83
N GLY A 29 29.73 8.40 5.38
CA GLY A 29 28.65 9.01 6.16
C GLY A 29 29.10 9.84 7.37
N CYS A 30 30.38 10.15 7.53
CA CYS A 30 30.85 10.91 8.69
C CYS A 30 30.57 12.42 8.58
N GLY A 31 30.20 13.03 9.72
CA GLY A 31 30.15 14.48 9.91
C GLY A 31 31.35 15.00 10.71
N TYR A 32 31.56 16.32 10.71
CA TYR A 32 32.59 16.98 11.50
C TYR A 32 31.99 18.03 12.43
N PRO A 33 32.52 18.23 13.64
CA PRO A 33 31.99 19.20 14.58
C PRO A 33 32.16 20.62 14.03
N GLY A 34 31.06 21.37 13.94
CA GLY A 34 31.06 22.78 13.51
C GLY A 34 31.29 23.79 14.65
N ARG A 35 31.72 23.33 15.83
CA ARG A 35 31.89 24.18 17.01
C ARG A 35 33.35 24.61 17.16
N PRO A 36 33.62 25.91 17.32
CA PRO A 36 34.97 26.36 17.62
C PRO A 36 35.53 25.76 18.91
N GLY A 37 36.81 25.41 18.91
CA GLY A 37 37.53 24.83 20.06
C GLY A 37 37.44 23.31 20.18
N VAL A 38 36.83 22.62 19.21
CA VAL A 38 36.76 21.14 19.15
C VAL A 38 37.69 20.64 18.05
N PRO A 39 38.47 19.55 18.26
CA PRO A 39 39.29 18.99 17.19
C PRO A 39 38.41 18.48 16.04
N VAL A 40 38.91 18.58 14.81
CA VAL A 40 38.21 18.15 13.58
C VAL A 40 38.24 16.62 13.46
N LEU A 41 37.59 15.94 14.41
CA LEU A 41 37.46 14.49 14.46
C LEU A 41 36.06 14.08 14.00
N PRO A 42 35.95 13.07 13.12
CA PRO A 42 34.66 12.69 12.54
C PRO A 42 33.75 11.99 13.56
N PHE A 43 32.45 12.18 13.40
CA PHE A 43 31.38 11.45 14.10
C PHE A 43 30.42 10.84 13.07
N GLN A 44 29.52 9.96 13.49
CA GLN A 44 28.44 9.45 12.65
C GLN A 44 27.09 9.72 13.30
N ASP A 45 26.13 10.24 12.55
CA ASP A 45 24.74 10.30 13.01
C ASP A 45 24.00 9.08 12.47
N LEU A 46 23.29 8.39 13.36
CA LEU A 46 22.46 7.24 13.09
C LEU A 46 21.01 7.61 13.35
N HIS A 47 20.14 7.28 12.41
CA HIS A 47 18.70 7.41 12.54
C HIS A 47 18.12 6.03 12.82
N LEU A 48 17.81 5.77 14.09
CA LEU A 48 17.32 4.48 14.57
C LEU A 48 15.82 4.55 14.83
N LYS A 49 15.17 3.40 14.76
CA LYS A 49 13.72 3.29 14.97
C LYS A 49 13.39 2.19 15.98
N PRO A 50 13.60 2.43 17.27
CA PRO A 50 13.52 1.39 18.30
C PRO A 50 12.09 0.93 18.65
N GLY A 51 11.07 1.33 17.89
CA GLY A 51 9.67 0.90 18.11
C GLY A 51 9.00 1.45 19.36
N GLY A 52 9.62 2.41 20.06
CA GLY A 52 9.06 3.00 21.28
C GLY A 52 9.93 4.11 21.84
N LYS A 53 9.57 4.63 23.02
CA LYS A 53 10.33 5.70 23.66
C LYS A 53 11.55 5.11 24.37
N VAL A 54 12.75 5.55 24.01
CA VAL A 54 13.97 5.12 24.72
C VAL A 54 14.03 5.82 26.07
N GLU A 55 13.96 5.06 27.15
CA GLU A 55 14.05 5.56 28.53
C GLU A 55 15.48 5.54 29.06
N ARG A 56 16.30 4.56 28.62
CA ARG A 56 17.71 4.47 29.01
C ARG A 56 18.57 3.97 27.88
N ILE A 57 19.81 4.45 27.83
CA ILE A 57 20.87 3.96 26.94
C ILE A 57 22.08 3.59 27.78
N LYS A 58 22.67 2.44 27.50
CA LYS A 58 23.95 1.98 28.02
C LYS A 58 24.87 1.67 26.84
N TRP A 59 26.17 1.75 27.05
CA TRP A 59 27.14 1.44 26.00
C TRP A 59 28.38 0.77 26.57
N GLU A 60 29.03 -0.03 25.73
CA GLU A 60 30.28 -0.71 26.00
C GLU A 60 31.19 -0.57 24.77
N VAL A 61 32.44 -0.12 24.98
CA VAL A 61 33.45 -0.10 23.93
C VAL A 61 34.13 -1.47 23.93
N LEU A 62 33.95 -2.22 22.83
CA LEU A 62 34.45 -3.59 22.70
C LEU A 62 35.85 -3.64 22.08
N GLU A 63 36.18 -2.69 21.21
CA GLU A 63 37.47 -2.63 20.53
C GLU A 63 37.91 -1.17 20.36
N GLU A 64 39.18 -0.88 20.68
CA GLU A 64 39.78 0.44 20.56
C GLU A 64 41.27 0.36 20.26
N GLU A 65 41.80 1.36 19.55
CA GLU A 65 43.23 1.44 19.24
C GLU A 65 43.74 2.88 19.17
N TYR A 66 45.05 3.07 19.30
CA TYR A 66 45.69 4.36 19.06
C TYR A 66 46.08 4.49 17.59
N LEU A 67 45.77 5.64 17.01
CA LEU A 67 46.12 5.95 15.63
C LEU A 67 47.41 6.78 15.55
N PRO A 68 48.28 6.51 14.55
CA PRO A 68 49.48 7.29 14.33
C PRO A 68 49.16 8.65 13.67
N GLY A 69 50.00 9.65 13.94
CA GLY A 69 49.91 10.98 13.30
C GLY A 69 49.58 12.12 14.26
N ILE A 70 49.79 13.34 13.79
CA ILE A 70 49.52 14.56 14.56
C ILE A 70 48.02 14.88 14.45
N PRO A 71 47.31 15.11 15.57
CA PRO A 71 45.88 15.41 15.57
C PRO A 71 45.55 16.73 14.86
N PRO A 72 44.36 16.84 14.26
CA PRO A 72 43.93 18.08 13.65
C PRO A 72 43.81 19.19 14.70
N PRO A 73 44.20 20.44 14.35
CA PRO A 73 44.15 21.55 15.28
C PRO A 73 42.70 21.90 15.67
N CYS A 74 42.52 22.39 16.90
CA CYS A 74 41.26 23.01 17.31
C CYS A 74 41.21 24.43 16.74
N VAL A 75 40.10 24.84 16.13
CA VAL A 75 39.95 26.17 15.52
C VAL A 75 39.01 27.02 16.38
N SER A 76 39.41 28.21 16.81
CA SER A 76 38.58 29.16 17.56
C SER A 76 37.63 29.96 16.65
N PRO A 77 36.64 30.71 17.19
CA PRO A 77 35.65 31.41 16.38
C PRO A 77 36.25 32.46 15.43
N ASP A 78 37.43 32.98 15.77
CA ASP A 78 38.22 33.93 14.98
C ASP A 78 39.15 33.27 13.95
N GLY A 79 39.09 31.93 13.81
CA GLY A 79 39.88 31.16 12.86
C GLY A 79 41.31 30.84 13.32
N SER A 80 41.70 31.20 14.54
CA SER A 80 43.02 30.87 15.08
C SER A 80 43.09 29.43 15.63
N THR A 81 44.29 28.84 15.64
CA THR A 81 44.50 27.49 16.19
C THR A 81 44.70 27.57 17.70
N VAL A 82 43.87 26.88 18.47
CA VAL A 82 43.98 26.79 19.94
C VAL A 82 44.73 25.51 20.38
N PRO A 83 45.46 25.54 21.52
CA PRO A 83 46.17 24.38 22.05
C PRO A 83 45.25 23.17 22.28
N TYR A 84 45.80 21.95 22.14
CA TYR A 84 45.06 20.70 22.27
C TYR A 84 44.52 20.50 23.70
N GLY A 85 43.23 20.74 23.90
CA GLY A 85 42.50 20.20 25.04
C GLY A 85 42.19 18.71 24.83
N ASN A 86 42.05 17.95 25.91
CA ASN A 86 41.53 16.58 25.81
C ASN A 86 40.08 16.63 25.27
N TYR A 87 39.78 15.76 24.30
CA TYR A 87 38.46 15.57 23.72
C TYR A 87 38.05 14.11 23.92
N SER A 88 37.21 13.84 24.91
CA SER A 88 36.76 12.48 25.24
C SER A 88 35.24 12.46 25.41
N PRO A 89 34.47 12.55 24.30
CA PRO A 89 33.01 12.45 24.34
C PRO A 89 32.59 11.03 24.76
N PRO A 90 31.36 10.85 25.28
CA PRO A 90 30.80 9.50 25.44
C PRO A 90 30.76 8.79 24.08
N PRO A 91 30.79 7.44 24.03
CA PRO A 91 30.68 6.67 22.79
C PRO A 91 29.48 7.03 21.92
N CYS A 92 28.37 7.43 22.52
CA CYS A 92 27.21 7.96 21.80
C CYS A 92 26.49 9.06 22.58
N SER A 93 25.71 9.89 21.88
CA SER A 93 24.77 10.85 22.47
C SER A 93 23.46 10.90 21.70
N VAL A 94 22.34 11.11 22.40
CA VAL A 94 21.03 11.30 21.79
C VAL A 94 20.90 12.73 21.28
N LEU A 95 20.58 12.87 19.99
CA LEU A 95 20.25 14.14 19.35
C LEU A 95 18.73 14.39 19.37
N GLY A 96 17.95 13.33 19.20
CA GLY A 96 16.49 13.36 19.15
C GLY A 96 15.91 12.04 19.65
N ASN A 97 14.85 12.10 20.45
CA ASN A 97 14.13 10.93 20.96
C ASN A 97 12.65 11.26 20.98
N SER A 98 11.96 10.81 19.94
CA SER A 98 10.52 11.00 19.75
C SER A 98 9.85 9.63 19.55
N HIS A 99 8.51 9.60 19.49
CA HIS A 99 7.75 8.35 19.45
C HIS A 99 8.16 7.49 18.23
N GLY A 100 8.96 6.45 18.47
CA GLY A 100 9.42 5.51 17.43
C GLY A 100 10.72 5.90 16.72
N TYR A 101 11.30 7.08 16.97
CA TYR A 101 12.53 7.56 16.32
C TYR A 101 13.59 7.95 17.35
N LEU A 102 14.83 7.56 17.07
CA LEU A 102 16.00 7.89 17.87
C LEU A 102 17.14 8.35 16.96
N ASP A 103 17.49 9.63 17.06
CA ASP A 103 18.67 10.17 16.41
C ASP A 103 19.85 10.06 17.38
N LEU A 104 20.84 9.26 17.01
CA LEU A 104 21.99 8.94 17.84
C LEU A 104 23.28 9.38 17.14
N ARG A 105 24.08 10.20 17.80
CA ARG A 105 25.44 10.50 17.36
C ARG A 105 26.43 9.53 17.98
N ILE A 106 27.21 8.84 17.16
CA ILE A 106 28.34 8.01 17.55
C ILE A 106 29.63 8.83 17.50
N PHE A 107 30.43 8.74 18.56
CA PHE A 107 31.75 9.36 18.64
C PHE A 107 32.85 8.30 18.67
N PRO A 108 33.42 7.96 17.50
CA PRO A 108 34.49 6.97 17.44
C PRO A 108 35.81 7.50 17.98
N PHE A 109 36.08 8.81 17.89
CA PHE A 109 37.40 9.36 18.13
C PHE A 109 37.50 10.10 19.47
N VAL A 110 38.64 9.90 20.13
CA VAL A 110 39.05 10.52 21.38
C VAL A 110 40.45 11.11 21.17
N LEU A 111 40.68 12.28 21.74
CA LEU A 111 41.99 12.92 21.83
C LEU A 111 42.39 13.02 23.30
N GLU A 112 43.41 12.27 23.69
CA GLU A 112 43.95 12.24 25.05
C GLU A 112 45.47 12.37 24.98
N ASP A 113 46.03 13.33 25.71
CA ASP A 113 47.47 13.60 25.79
C ASP A 113 48.15 13.76 24.42
N GLY A 114 47.45 14.41 23.48
CA GLY A 114 47.93 14.65 22.11
C GLY A 114 47.92 13.41 21.21
N LYS A 115 47.38 12.28 21.67
CA LYS A 115 47.22 11.04 20.89
C LYS A 115 45.76 10.80 20.54
N ILE A 116 45.53 10.33 19.33
CA ILE A 116 44.20 9.97 18.85
C ILE A 116 43.97 8.50 19.15
N LYS A 117 42.85 8.23 19.81
CA LYS A 117 42.34 6.89 20.07
C LYS A 117 41.01 6.74 19.36
N VAL A 118 40.81 5.61 18.69
CA VAL A 118 39.59 5.29 17.96
C VAL A 118 38.90 4.08 18.58
N ARG A 119 37.60 4.18 18.80
CA ARG A 119 36.69 3.10 19.19
C ARG A 119 36.23 2.42 17.89
N LYS A 120 36.68 1.18 17.66
CA LYS A 120 36.36 0.40 16.47
C LYS A 120 35.03 -0.32 16.58
N LYS A 121 34.66 -0.77 17.77
CA LYS A 121 33.40 -1.47 18.03
C LYS A 121 32.74 -0.93 19.30
N ILE A 122 31.48 -0.53 19.18
CA ILE A 122 30.67 -0.01 20.29
C ILE A 122 29.37 -0.80 20.33
N LYS A 123 29.10 -1.48 21.44
CA LYS A 123 27.80 -2.05 21.74
C LYS A 123 26.95 -1.03 22.48
N ILE A 124 25.71 -0.84 22.05
CA ILE A 124 24.77 0.14 22.62
C ILE A 124 23.48 -0.58 22.96
N ASP A 125 23.11 -0.59 24.24
CA ASP A 125 21.90 -1.22 24.75
C ASP A 125 20.85 -0.14 25.09
N PHE A 126 19.60 -0.37 24.68
CA PHE A 126 18.48 0.55 24.83
C PHE A 126 17.39 -0.10 25.70
N GLU A 127 16.96 0.59 26.76
CA GLU A 127 15.72 0.27 27.47
C GLU A 127 14.59 1.09 26.83
N VAL A 128 13.69 0.42 26.12
CA VAL A 128 12.63 1.05 25.34
C VAL A 128 11.28 0.77 25.99
N ARG A 129 10.55 1.82 26.36
CA ARG A 129 9.17 1.68 26.82
C ARG A 129 8.24 1.60 25.61
N LYS A 130 7.55 0.46 25.48
CA LYS A 130 6.42 0.31 24.56
C LYS A 130 5.24 1.15 25.03
N GLU A 131 4.81 2.08 24.19
CA GLU A 131 3.54 2.80 24.36
C GLU A 131 2.44 2.10 23.56
N ARG A 132 1.21 2.17 24.06
CA ARG A 132 0.05 1.62 23.33
C ARG A 132 -0.20 2.43 22.06
N ILE A 133 -0.43 1.73 20.95
CA ILE A 133 -0.87 2.35 19.70
C ILE A 133 -2.30 2.83 19.88
N ARG A 134 -2.62 4.00 19.34
CA ARG A 134 -3.94 4.60 19.48
C ARG A 134 -4.67 4.62 18.13
N ILE A 135 -5.99 4.47 18.20
CA ILE A 135 -6.85 4.72 17.04
C ILE A 135 -7.35 6.15 17.16
N LYS A 136 -7.14 6.94 16.11
CA LYS A 136 -7.69 8.28 16.04
C LYS A 136 -9.20 8.17 15.84
N GLY A 137 -9.95 8.84 16.70
CA GLY A 137 -11.39 9.01 16.52
C GLY A 137 -12.16 7.69 16.40
N LYS A 138 -12.04 6.79 17.39
CA LYS A 138 -12.93 5.61 17.49
C LYS A 138 -14.37 6.09 17.31
N ARG A 139 -14.97 5.72 16.18
CA ARG A 139 -16.31 6.19 15.81
C ARG A 139 -17.28 5.50 16.77
N LYS A 140 -18.09 6.30 17.46
CA LYS A 140 -19.26 5.77 18.16
C LYS A 140 -20.29 5.42 17.11
N GLY A 141 -21.08 4.38 17.33
CA GLY A 141 -22.13 3.92 16.45
C GLY A 141 -22.84 2.76 17.12
N GLY A 142 -24.06 2.45 16.68
CA GLY A 142 -24.74 1.22 17.04
C GLY A 142 -24.09 0.05 16.31
N GLU A 143 -24.88 -0.65 15.54
CA GLU A 143 -24.41 -1.74 14.69
C GLU A 143 -23.80 -1.18 13.39
N TRP A 144 -23.07 -2.03 12.66
CA TRP A 144 -22.32 -1.64 11.48
C TRP A 144 -22.65 -2.53 10.29
N ILE A 145 -22.78 -1.90 9.13
CA ILE A 145 -22.99 -2.52 7.83
C ILE A 145 -21.77 -2.21 6.95
N LYS A 146 -21.18 -3.25 6.36
CA LYS A 146 -20.13 -3.17 5.35
C LYS A 146 -20.76 -3.24 3.96
N ILE A 147 -20.43 -2.26 3.12
CA ILE A 147 -20.94 -2.09 1.75
C ILE A 147 -19.75 -2.17 0.79
N GLY A 148 -19.79 -3.13 -0.15
CA GLY A 148 -18.78 -3.29 -1.19
C GLY A 148 -19.16 -2.60 -2.49
N VAL A 149 -18.23 -1.86 -3.09
CA VAL A 149 -18.39 -1.17 -4.38
C VAL A 149 -17.22 -1.51 -5.31
N LEU A 150 -17.50 -1.76 -6.60
CA LEU A 150 -16.49 -2.09 -7.61
C LEU A 150 -16.06 -0.87 -8.43
N GLU A 151 -17.04 -0.09 -8.87
CA GLU A 151 -16.81 1.06 -9.77
C GLU A 151 -17.15 2.36 -9.04
N LYS A 152 -16.48 3.46 -9.40
CA LYS A 152 -16.94 4.78 -8.96
C LYS A 152 -18.34 5.11 -9.49
N GLY A 153 -19.12 5.87 -8.72
CA GLY A 153 -20.46 6.31 -9.12
C GLY A 153 -21.40 6.54 -7.95
N VAL A 154 -22.69 6.74 -8.23
CA VAL A 154 -23.71 6.91 -7.18
C VAL A 154 -24.34 5.55 -6.87
N TYR A 155 -24.21 5.09 -5.63
CA TYR A 155 -24.77 3.83 -5.15
C TYR A 155 -26.03 4.08 -4.34
N ARG A 156 -26.97 3.14 -4.44
CA ARG A 156 -28.20 3.10 -3.66
C ARG A 156 -28.16 1.95 -2.65
N LEU A 157 -28.78 2.15 -1.51
CA LEU A 157 -29.14 1.13 -0.54
C LEU A 157 -30.64 1.24 -0.28
N ASP A 158 -31.33 0.12 -0.45
CA ASP A 158 -32.77 0.01 -0.23
C ASP A 158 -33.06 -0.68 1.13
N TYR A 159 -34.34 -0.70 1.54
CA TYR A 159 -34.81 -1.36 2.77
C TYR A 159 -34.30 -2.81 2.88
N GLU A 160 -34.37 -3.58 1.80
CA GLU A 160 -33.95 -4.98 1.76
C GLU A 160 -32.44 -5.16 1.95
N ASP A 161 -31.62 -4.14 1.69
CA ASP A 161 -30.17 -4.25 1.90
C ASP A 161 -29.81 -4.21 3.39
N ILE A 162 -30.60 -3.49 4.18
CA ILE A 162 -30.48 -3.47 5.64
C ILE A 162 -30.91 -4.83 6.21
N GLU A 163 -32.00 -5.43 5.69
CA GLU A 163 -32.42 -6.79 6.05
C GLU A 163 -31.36 -7.85 5.68
N LYS A 164 -30.81 -7.79 4.45
CA LYS A 164 -29.71 -8.67 4.01
C LYS A 164 -28.48 -8.54 4.89
N ALA A 165 -28.24 -7.36 5.47
CA ALA A 165 -27.15 -7.15 6.42
C ALA A 165 -27.40 -7.80 7.79
N GLY A 166 -28.62 -8.27 8.05
CA GLY A 166 -29.02 -8.95 9.28
C GLY A 166 -29.67 -8.03 10.31
N TYR A 167 -30.13 -6.84 9.92
CA TYR A 167 -30.70 -5.83 10.82
C TYR A 167 -32.15 -5.50 10.46
N ASN A 168 -32.92 -5.02 11.43
CA ASN A 168 -34.29 -4.56 11.22
C ASN A 168 -34.29 -3.10 10.72
N PRO A 169 -34.73 -2.79 9.48
CA PRO A 169 -34.66 -1.43 8.96
C PRO A 169 -35.54 -0.45 9.73
N GLU A 170 -36.66 -0.91 10.31
CA GLU A 170 -37.53 -0.07 11.15
C GLU A 170 -36.84 0.46 12.42
N GLU A 171 -35.73 -0.17 12.85
CA GLU A 171 -34.92 0.28 13.98
C GLU A 171 -33.80 1.27 13.58
N VAL A 172 -33.60 1.47 12.27
CA VAL A 172 -32.60 2.37 11.73
C VAL A 172 -33.21 3.74 11.48
N ASN A 173 -32.90 4.72 12.34
CA ASN A 173 -33.28 6.11 12.09
C ASN A 173 -32.43 6.70 10.95
N PRO A 174 -33.01 7.01 9.77
CA PRO A 174 -32.25 7.46 8.61
C PRO A 174 -31.44 8.72 8.88
N LYS A 175 -31.97 9.66 9.69
CA LYS A 175 -31.29 10.93 10.02
C LYS A 175 -30.07 10.76 10.91
N SER A 176 -29.97 9.63 11.62
CA SER A 176 -28.86 9.31 12.51
C SER A 176 -27.73 8.56 11.83
N ILE A 177 -27.87 8.28 10.52
CA ILE A 177 -26.89 7.51 9.75
C ILE A 177 -25.57 8.30 9.60
N ARG A 178 -24.47 7.57 9.61
CA ARG A 178 -23.16 8.00 9.11
C ARG A 178 -22.58 6.91 8.23
N ILE A 179 -21.94 7.33 7.14
CA ILE A 179 -21.18 6.46 6.25
C ILE A 179 -19.71 6.86 6.35
N PHE A 180 -18.83 5.87 6.51
CA PHE A 180 -17.39 6.06 6.61
C PHE A 180 -16.65 5.26 5.54
N SER A 181 -15.46 5.70 5.16
CA SER A 181 -14.59 4.96 4.23
C SER A 181 -13.14 5.00 4.70
N GLY A 182 -12.41 3.92 4.41
CA GLY A 182 -10.95 3.82 4.58
C GLY A 182 -10.15 4.58 3.53
N GLY A 183 -10.81 5.05 2.46
CA GLY A 183 -10.15 5.58 1.27
C GLY A 183 -9.97 4.52 0.20
N ALA A 184 -9.35 4.89 -0.92
CA ALA A 184 -9.16 4.01 -2.08
C ALA A 184 -7.73 3.49 -2.25
N ARG A 185 -6.78 3.98 -1.43
CA ARG A 185 -5.35 3.69 -1.59
C ARG A 185 -4.90 2.56 -0.68
N ALA A 186 -4.03 1.72 -1.23
CA ALA A 186 -3.25 0.73 -0.50
C ALA A 186 -2.43 1.42 0.59
N ILE A 187 -2.23 0.69 1.67
CA ILE A 187 -1.51 1.19 2.83
C ILE A 187 -0.04 1.32 2.47
N ASN A 188 0.57 2.47 2.79
CA ASN A 188 2.00 2.63 2.61
C ASN A 188 2.75 1.74 3.62
N MET A 189 3.40 0.68 3.11
CA MET A 189 4.14 -0.31 3.90
C MET A 189 5.22 0.30 4.79
N SER A 190 5.83 1.41 4.36
CA SER A 190 6.87 2.08 5.14
C SER A 190 6.31 2.85 6.35
N GLU A 191 5.04 3.25 6.31
CA GLU A 191 4.39 3.98 7.42
C GLU A 191 3.91 3.03 8.51
N VAL A 192 3.44 1.84 8.13
CA VAL A 192 2.85 0.83 9.04
C VAL A 192 3.73 0.52 10.26
N LEU A 193 5.03 0.41 10.05
CA LEU A 193 5.99 0.09 11.12
C LEU A 193 6.06 1.17 12.21
N TYR A 194 5.72 2.43 11.89
CA TYR A 194 5.94 3.59 12.75
C TYR A 194 4.65 4.29 13.18
N ASP A 195 3.49 3.80 12.72
CA ASP A 195 2.18 4.32 13.07
C ASP A 195 1.90 4.11 14.57
N THR A 196 2.13 5.16 15.37
CA THR A 196 1.74 5.20 16.79
C THR A 196 0.29 5.64 16.98
N ILE A 197 -0.28 6.29 15.96
CA ILE A 197 -1.67 6.69 15.87
C ILE A 197 -2.10 6.51 14.41
N PHE A 198 -3.19 5.77 14.16
CA PHE A 198 -3.77 5.66 12.82
C PHE A 198 -5.30 5.80 12.84
N ASP A 199 -5.86 6.13 11.69
CA ASP A 199 -7.31 6.18 11.42
C ASP A 199 -7.58 5.32 10.18
N PHE A 200 -8.27 4.20 10.35
CA PHE A 200 -8.59 3.29 9.25
C PHE A 200 -9.96 3.62 8.61
N LEU A 201 -10.71 4.56 9.18
CA LEU A 201 -11.95 5.14 8.61
C LEU A 201 -11.91 6.68 8.72
N PRO A 202 -10.98 7.33 8.00
CA PRO A 202 -10.77 8.77 8.14
C PRO A 202 -11.87 9.61 7.47
N TYR A 203 -12.55 9.07 6.46
CA TYR A 203 -13.52 9.81 5.65
C TYR A 203 -14.95 9.60 6.16
N THR A 204 -15.74 10.68 6.20
CA THR A 204 -17.19 10.65 6.45
C THR A 204 -17.90 11.09 5.18
N ILE A 205 -18.76 10.23 4.64
CA ILE A 205 -19.31 10.34 3.30
C ILE A 205 -20.70 10.97 3.36
N PRO A 206 -20.95 12.06 2.63
CA PRO A 206 -22.29 12.60 2.45
C PRO A 206 -23.23 11.59 1.80
N TYR A 207 -24.47 11.56 2.27
CA TYR A 207 -25.54 10.75 1.69
C TYR A 207 -26.82 11.57 1.58
N TYR A 208 -27.76 11.07 0.79
CA TYR A 208 -29.09 11.62 0.65
C TYR A 208 -30.11 10.50 0.84
N PHE A 209 -31.18 10.80 1.57
CA PHE A 209 -32.28 9.87 1.82
C PHE A 209 -33.49 10.27 0.99
N HIS A 210 -34.11 9.29 0.35
CA HIS A 210 -35.37 9.42 -0.37
C HIS A 210 -36.42 8.62 0.38
N GLY A 211 -37.31 9.35 1.04
CA GLY A 211 -38.34 8.82 1.90
C GLY A 211 -39.14 9.97 2.49
N ASP A 212 -39.95 9.67 3.48
CA ASP A 212 -40.67 10.69 4.20
C ASP A 212 -39.78 11.39 5.24
N THR A 213 -40.39 12.11 6.19
CA THR A 213 -39.64 12.92 7.18
C THR A 213 -39.60 12.30 8.55
N ASP A 214 -40.11 11.09 8.70
CA ASP A 214 -40.12 10.37 9.95
C ASP A 214 -38.70 9.88 10.30
N LYS A 215 -38.59 8.99 11.28
CA LYS A 215 -37.33 8.45 11.78
C LYS A 215 -37.28 6.93 11.65
N ILE A 216 -38.04 6.38 10.72
CA ILE A 216 -38.19 4.97 10.43
C ILE A 216 -37.72 4.80 8.98
N TRP A 217 -37.07 3.68 8.67
CA TRP A 217 -36.80 3.33 7.28
C TRP A 217 -37.89 2.36 6.83
N GLU A 218 -38.75 2.79 5.92
CA GLU A 218 -39.89 2.01 5.41
C GLU A 218 -39.62 1.39 4.02
N GLU A 219 -40.44 0.42 3.62
CA GLU A 219 -40.35 -0.23 2.31
C GLU A 219 -40.58 0.79 1.17
N GLY A 220 -39.69 0.80 0.17
CA GLY A 220 -39.69 1.76 -0.93
C GLY A 220 -38.88 3.04 -0.66
N GLU A 221 -38.38 3.24 0.56
CA GLU A 221 -37.41 4.28 0.87
C GLU A 221 -35.97 3.81 0.65
N TYR A 222 -35.10 4.75 0.32
CA TYR A 222 -33.72 4.43 -0.01
C TYR A 222 -32.74 5.55 0.34
N LEU A 223 -31.50 5.14 0.58
CA LEU A 223 -30.36 6.03 0.74
C LEU A 223 -29.49 5.95 -0.52
N TYR A 224 -28.88 7.06 -0.92
CA TYR A 224 -27.85 7.05 -1.96
C TYR A 224 -26.67 7.96 -1.63
N PHE A 225 -25.49 7.59 -2.13
CA PHE A 225 -24.24 8.33 -1.93
C PHE A 225 -23.28 8.10 -3.09
N TYR A 226 -22.35 9.03 -3.28
CA TYR A 226 -21.27 8.87 -4.25
C TYR A 226 -20.13 8.06 -3.64
N ALA A 227 -19.61 7.08 -4.39
CA ALA A 227 -18.53 6.21 -3.99
C ALA A 227 -17.40 6.21 -5.02
N GLU A 228 -16.18 5.99 -4.55
CA GLU A 228 -14.97 5.78 -5.35
C GLU A 228 -14.66 4.29 -5.43
N ASP A 229 -14.11 3.88 -6.56
CA ASP A 229 -13.44 2.58 -6.73
C ASP A 229 -12.02 2.61 -6.16
N LEU A 230 -11.26 1.53 -6.40
CA LEU A 230 -9.85 1.41 -6.01
C LEU A 230 -8.87 1.86 -7.12
N GLU A 231 -9.37 2.66 -8.07
CA GLU A 231 -8.60 3.14 -9.21
C GLU A 231 -8.69 4.67 -9.34
N GLY A 232 -7.62 5.33 -9.73
CA GLY A 232 -7.65 6.78 -9.89
C GLY A 232 -6.35 7.40 -10.34
N TRP A 233 -6.33 8.72 -10.50
CA TRP A 233 -5.12 9.43 -10.91
C TRP A 233 -4.20 9.69 -9.72
N GLY A 234 -2.90 9.39 -9.88
CA GLY A 234 -1.88 9.60 -8.85
C GLY A 234 -0.77 8.55 -8.88
N LYS A 235 0.36 8.87 -8.24
CA LYS A 235 1.47 7.92 -8.14
C LYS A 235 1.10 6.77 -7.20
N ASN A 236 1.34 5.54 -7.67
CA ASN A 236 1.42 4.38 -6.78
C ASN A 236 2.79 4.37 -6.08
N GLU A 237 2.81 4.60 -4.78
CA GLU A 237 4.04 4.62 -3.97
C GLU A 237 4.70 3.23 -3.87
N ILE A 238 3.97 2.15 -4.21
CA ILE A 238 4.46 0.77 -4.17
C ILE A 238 5.23 0.42 -5.46
N THR A 239 4.77 0.87 -6.63
CA THR A 239 5.35 0.52 -7.94
C THR A 239 6.13 1.67 -8.61
N SER A 240 6.12 2.86 -7.99
CA SER A 240 6.97 4.05 -8.21
C SER A 240 7.13 4.59 -9.64
N SER A 241 6.31 4.15 -10.59
CA SER A 241 6.26 4.67 -11.95
C SER A 241 4.85 4.42 -12.48
N ILE A 242 4.09 5.48 -12.80
CA ILE A 242 2.84 5.55 -13.60
C ILE A 242 1.93 6.70 -13.09
N SER A 243 1.18 7.32 -14.02
CA SER A 243 0.19 8.39 -13.84
C SER A 243 -1.16 7.92 -13.27
N LEU A 244 -1.56 6.68 -13.55
CA LEU A 244 -2.75 6.02 -13.00
C LEU A 244 -2.40 5.05 -11.84
N TYR A 245 -3.10 5.23 -10.72
CA TYR A 245 -3.10 4.32 -9.59
C TYR A 245 -4.18 3.24 -9.77
N LYS A 246 -3.76 1.98 -9.66
CA LYS A 246 -4.62 0.81 -9.51
C LYS A 246 -4.20 0.06 -8.26
N ASN A 247 -5.15 -0.33 -7.42
CA ASN A 247 -4.82 -1.07 -6.21
C ASN A 247 -4.31 -2.47 -6.57
N PRO A 248 -3.09 -2.85 -6.13
CA PRO A 248 -2.49 -4.13 -6.53
C PRO A 248 -3.15 -5.34 -5.86
N TYR A 249 -3.84 -5.13 -4.73
CA TYR A 249 -4.27 -6.20 -3.84
C TYR A 249 -5.78 -6.49 -3.89
N ALA A 250 -6.58 -5.53 -4.37
CA ALA A 250 -8.04 -5.61 -4.33
C ALA A 250 -8.68 -4.85 -5.50
N ASP A 251 -9.89 -5.27 -5.87
CA ASP A 251 -10.77 -4.62 -6.85
C ASP A 251 -11.99 -3.94 -6.21
N THR A 252 -12.28 -4.25 -4.94
CA THR A 252 -13.49 -3.82 -4.25
C THR A 252 -13.16 -2.83 -3.13
N ASN A 253 -13.71 -1.62 -3.22
CA ASN A 253 -13.66 -0.63 -2.14
C ASN A 253 -14.81 -0.87 -1.14
N PHE A 254 -14.62 -0.47 0.11
CA PHE A 254 -15.59 -0.69 1.17
C PHE A 254 -15.97 0.58 1.93
N TYR A 255 -17.26 0.67 2.20
CA TYR A 255 -17.91 1.72 2.97
C TYR A 255 -18.59 1.11 4.18
N TRP A 256 -18.60 1.86 5.29
CA TRP A 256 -19.13 1.40 6.57
C TRP A 256 -20.27 2.32 7.01
N LEU A 257 -21.48 1.79 7.03
CA LEU A 257 -22.67 2.48 7.50
C LEU A 257 -22.94 2.11 8.96
N THR A 258 -23.29 3.10 9.77
CA THR A 258 -23.80 2.92 11.14
C THR A 258 -24.85 3.99 11.45
N TRP A 259 -25.60 3.82 12.53
CA TRP A 259 -26.64 4.74 12.98
C TRP A 259 -26.55 5.01 14.50
N GLY A 260 -27.44 5.87 15.00
CA GLY A 260 -27.44 6.29 16.42
C GLY A 260 -26.59 7.54 16.71
N HIS A 261 -26.21 8.29 15.68
CA HIS A 261 -25.60 9.61 15.81
C HIS A 261 -26.65 10.72 15.96
N ASP A 262 -26.20 11.94 16.26
CA ASP A 262 -27.03 13.14 16.14
C ASP A 262 -27.56 13.27 14.69
N ASP A 263 -28.78 13.77 14.57
CA ASP A 263 -29.43 14.01 13.27
C ASP A 263 -28.50 14.85 12.36
N ILE A 264 -28.36 14.44 11.10
CA ILE A 264 -27.60 15.18 10.09
C ILE A 264 -28.39 15.29 8.79
N GLU A 265 -28.19 16.40 8.08
CA GLU A 265 -28.64 16.57 6.71
C GLU A 265 -27.51 17.23 5.92
N TYR A 266 -27.18 16.66 4.76
CA TYR A 266 -26.15 17.20 3.88
C TYR A 266 -26.78 18.20 2.91
N PRO A 267 -26.18 19.39 2.71
CA PRO A 267 -26.76 20.38 1.82
C PRO A 267 -26.67 19.92 0.36
N ARG A 268 -27.66 20.33 -0.44
CA ARG A 268 -27.56 20.29 -1.91
C ARG A 268 -27.06 21.64 -2.44
N ILE A 269 -26.25 21.60 -3.50
CA ILE A 269 -25.77 22.80 -4.17
C ILE A 269 -26.81 23.23 -5.21
N TYR A 270 -27.61 24.26 -4.92
CA TYR A 270 -28.55 24.78 -5.91
C TYR A 270 -27.82 25.41 -7.10
N SER A 271 -28.10 24.90 -8.32
CA SER A 271 -27.28 25.17 -9.50
C SER A 271 -28.09 25.47 -10.76
N LYS A 272 -29.25 26.12 -10.66
CA LYS A 272 -30.08 26.46 -11.83
C LYS A 272 -29.40 27.48 -12.77
N PRO A 273 -29.06 27.10 -14.01
CA PRO A 273 -28.46 28.00 -14.99
C PRO A 273 -29.45 29.06 -15.49
N SER A 274 -28.94 30.20 -15.94
CA SER A 274 -29.70 31.26 -16.60
C SER A 274 -29.53 31.25 -18.12
N ASN A 275 -28.38 30.80 -18.62
CA ASN A 275 -28.09 30.69 -20.05
C ASN A 275 -27.11 29.54 -20.32
N PRO A 276 -27.55 28.27 -20.25
CA PRO A 276 -26.69 27.11 -20.46
C PRO A 276 -26.15 27.05 -21.89
N ARG A 277 -24.86 26.73 -22.02
CA ARG A 277 -24.14 26.68 -23.30
C ARG A 277 -23.41 25.36 -23.47
N ASP A 278 -23.04 25.06 -24.72
CA ASP A 278 -22.09 24.00 -25.05
C ASP A 278 -20.69 24.35 -24.50
N PHE A 279 -20.03 23.36 -23.91
CA PHE A 279 -18.66 23.44 -23.44
C PHE A 279 -17.84 22.28 -23.99
N LEU A 280 -16.56 22.56 -24.20
CA LEU A 280 -15.53 21.58 -24.48
C LEU A 280 -14.78 21.26 -23.19
N PHE A 281 -14.52 19.98 -22.97
CA PHE A 281 -13.91 19.48 -21.76
C PHE A 281 -12.62 18.73 -22.09
N PRO A 282 -11.48 19.10 -21.48
CA PRO A 282 -10.33 18.21 -21.51
C PRO A 282 -10.69 16.93 -20.74
N ASP A 283 -10.32 15.79 -21.32
CA ASP A 283 -10.55 14.49 -20.72
C ASP A 283 -9.37 13.56 -20.96
N THR A 284 -9.29 12.53 -20.13
CA THR A 284 -8.27 11.50 -20.26
C THR A 284 -8.92 10.16 -19.98
N VAL A 285 -8.88 9.26 -20.96
CA VAL A 285 -9.31 7.87 -20.78
C VAL A 285 -8.09 6.98 -20.76
N HIS A 286 -8.02 6.15 -19.72
CA HIS A 286 -7.00 5.12 -19.57
C HIS A 286 -7.55 3.78 -20.02
N PHE A 287 -6.75 3.01 -20.75
CA PHE A 287 -7.08 1.68 -21.24
C PHE A 287 -5.98 0.71 -20.84
N GLU A 288 -6.36 -0.28 -20.04
CA GLU A 288 -5.51 -1.35 -19.53
C GLU A 288 -6.40 -2.57 -19.23
N GLN A 289 -5.81 -3.76 -19.27
CA GLN A 289 -6.40 -4.96 -18.71
C GLN A 289 -5.29 -5.77 -18.08
N ASP A 290 -5.42 -6.18 -16.83
CA ASP A 290 -4.39 -7.03 -16.23
C ASP A 290 -4.57 -8.46 -16.75
N SER A 291 -3.58 -8.98 -17.47
CA SER A 291 -3.63 -10.33 -18.05
C SER A 291 -2.48 -11.22 -17.60
N THR A 292 -1.29 -10.65 -17.46
CA THR A 292 -0.07 -11.37 -17.09
C THR A 292 0.74 -10.58 -16.08
N CYS A 293 1.51 -11.27 -15.25
CA CYS A 293 2.42 -10.64 -14.30
C CYS A 293 3.84 -11.20 -14.51
N PRO A 294 4.63 -10.67 -15.46
CA PRO A 294 5.96 -11.20 -15.78
C PRO A 294 6.94 -11.18 -14.60
N SER A 295 6.69 -10.33 -13.61
CA SER A 295 7.49 -10.23 -12.39
C SER A 295 7.15 -11.30 -11.34
N PHE A 296 6.01 -11.99 -11.45
CA PHE A 296 5.49 -12.91 -10.43
C PHE A 296 5.38 -12.30 -9.01
N SER A 297 5.36 -10.97 -8.88
CA SER A 297 5.24 -10.28 -7.58
C SER A 297 3.82 -9.80 -7.27
N GLY A 298 2.93 -9.80 -8.28
CA GLY A 298 1.60 -9.21 -8.17
C GLY A 298 1.59 -7.68 -8.23
N LEU A 299 2.76 -7.07 -8.43
CA LEU A 299 2.93 -5.62 -8.45
C LEU A 299 3.15 -5.06 -9.86
N ARG A 300 3.46 -5.92 -10.84
CA ARG A 300 3.56 -5.54 -12.26
C ARG A 300 2.70 -6.46 -13.10
N PHE A 301 1.43 -6.09 -13.25
CA PHE A 301 0.58 -6.64 -14.29
C PHE A 301 0.77 -5.84 -15.57
N ILE A 302 0.58 -6.49 -16.71
CA ILE A 302 0.59 -5.88 -18.04
C ILE A 302 -0.59 -6.43 -18.85
N TRP A 303 -0.92 -5.74 -19.94
CA TRP A 303 -2.02 -6.11 -20.83
C TRP A 303 -1.71 -7.26 -21.77
N ASP A 304 -0.52 -7.30 -22.36
CA ASP A 304 -0.20 -8.39 -23.29
C ASP A 304 1.30 -8.60 -23.42
N ASN A 305 1.70 -9.82 -23.74
CA ASN A 305 3.07 -10.11 -24.13
C ASN A 305 3.11 -10.88 -25.46
N ILE A 306 3.73 -10.27 -26.47
CA ILE A 306 3.71 -10.81 -27.83
C ILE A 306 5.13 -10.97 -28.33
N MET A 307 5.50 -12.21 -28.67
CA MET A 307 6.77 -12.51 -29.33
C MET A 307 6.66 -12.20 -30.84
N ALA A 308 7.63 -11.47 -31.37
CA ALA A 308 7.66 -11.09 -32.78
C ALA A 308 8.09 -12.26 -33.69
N SER A 309 7.27 -12.56 -34.69
CA SER A 309 7.57 -13.57 -35.72
C SER A 309 6.95 -13.21 -37.08
N PRO A 310 7.64 -12.47 -37.96
CA PRO A 310 8.82 -11.62 -37.72
C PRO A 310 8.48 -10.29 -37.02
N VAL A 311 7.20 -9.91 -36.98
CA VAL A 311 6.68 -8.68 -36.36
C VAL A 311 5.66 -9.07 -35.29
N ALA A 312 5.72 -8.47 -34.11
CA ALA A 312 4.64 -8.54 -33.12
C ALA A 312 3.68 -7.37 -33.34
N VAL A 313 2.37 -7.64 -33.36
CA VAL A 313 1.33 -6.63 -33.57
C VAL A 313 0.39 -6.62 -32.38
N PHE A 314 0.40 -5.54 -31.62
CA PHE A 314 -0.60 -5.24 -30.61
C PHE A 314 -1.67 -4.33 -31.21
N GLU A 315 -2.93 -4.78 -31.21
CA GLU A 315 -4.05 -3.98 -31.72
C GLU A 315 -5.20 -3.95 -30.70
N ARG A 316 -5.74 -2.77 -30.43
CA ARG A 316 -6.88 -2.56 -29.54
C ARG A 316 -7.88 -1.57 -30.10
N LYS A 317 -9.16 -1.94 -30.04
CA LYS A 317 -10.28 -1.06 -30.36
C LYS A 317 -10.75 -0.36 -29.09
N PHE A 318 -11.07 0.93 -29.20
CA PHE A 318 -11.55 1.71 -28.07
C PHE A 318 -12.58 2.74 -28.51
N LYS A 319 -13.42 3.17 -27.56
CA LYS A 319 -14.46 4.18 -27.79
C LYS A 319 -14.19 5.44 -27.00
N LEU A 320 -14.55 6.57 -27.58
CA LEU A 320 -14.54 7.88 -26.93
C LEU A 320 -15.92 8.52 -27.08
N VAL A 321 -16.35 9.26 -26.06
CA VAL A 321 -17.65 9.94 -26.08
C VAL A 321 -17.48 11.32 -26.68
N SER A 322 -18.01 11.52 -27.89
CA SER A 322 -18.02 12.81 -28.60
C SER A 322 -16.67 13.55 -28.62
N PRO A 323 -15.56 12.90 -29.06
CA PRO A 323 -14.24 13.50 -29.09
C PRO A 323 -14.11 14.56 -30.20
N GLU A 324 -13.28 15.57 -29.96
CA GLU A 324 -12.65 16.35 -31.03
C GLU A 324 -11.59 15.50 -31.74
N PRO A 325 -11.29 15.73 -33.04
CA PRO A 325 -10.34 14.91 -33.79
C PRO A 325 -8.89 15.00 -33.28
N GLU A 326 -8.52 16.12 -32.67
CA GLU A 326 -7.17 16.38 -32.16
C GLU A 326 -6.99 15.89 -30.72
N GLY A 327 -5.84 15.27 -30.44
CA GLY A 327 -5.45 14.81 -29.12
C GLY A 327 -4.06 14.21 -29.09
N GLU A 328 -3.73 13.51 -28.01
CA GLU A 328 -2.46 12.80 -27.83
C GLU A 328 -2.71 11.40 -27.29
N ILE A 329 -1.96 10.42 -27.78
CA ILE A 329 -1.95 9.04 -27.27
C ILE A 329 -0.67 8.83 -26.50
N PHE A 330 -0.80 8.46 -25.24
CA PHE A 330 0.31 8.02 -24.40
C PHE A 330 0.34 6.50 -24.34
N ILE A 331 1.53 5.89 -24.48
CA ILE A 331 1.71 4.44 -24.50
C ILE A 331 2.81 4.06 -23.52
N SER A 332 2.54 3.05 -22.69
CA SER A 332 3.50 2.43 -21.76
C SER A 332 3.76 0.98 -22.18
N LEU A 333 5.04 0.58 -22.24
CA LEU A 333 5.44 -0.79 -22.56
C LEU A 333 6.82 -1.12 -21.97
N HIS A 334 7.14 -2.40 -21.82
CA HIS A 334 8.45 -2.90 -21.41
C HIS A 334 9.11 -3.72 -22.54
N LEU A 335 10.44 -3.69 -22.58
CA LEU A 335 11.28 -4.45 -23.50
C LEU A 335 12.48 -5.02 -22.72
N GLU A 336 13.01 -6.16 -23.17
CA GLU A 336 14.20 -6.77 -22.56
C GLU A 336 15.42 -5.85 -22.71
N THR A 337 16.33 -5.89 -21.74
CA THR A 337 17.52 -5.04 -21.77
C THR A 337 18.55 -5.47 -22.81
N GLY A 338 19.43 -4.53 -23.19
CA GLY A 338 20.63 -4.84 -23.97
C GLY A 338 20.43 -5.05 -25.48
N SER A 339 19.20 -4.86 -26.00
CA SER A 339 18.91 -4.91 -27.44
C SER A 339 18.36 -3.57 -27.95
N GLN A 340 18.51 -3.31 -29.26
CA GLN A 340 17.79 -2.23 -29.95
C GLN A 340 16.50 -2.76 -30.57
N TYR A 341 15.42 -1.99 -30.45
CA TYR A 341 14.08 -2.34 -30.90
C TYR A 341 13.53 -1.26 -31.82
N VAL A 342 12.79 -1.68 -32.86
CA VAL A 342 12.10 -0.78 -33.79
C VAL A 342 10.60 -0.91 -33.57
N LEU A 343 9.97 0.20 -33.19
CA LEU A 343 8.54 0.29 -32.90
C LEU A 343 7.85 1.22 -33.90
N SER A 344 6.66 0.83 -34.38
CA SER A 344 5.78 1.67 -35.18
C SER A 344 4.40 1.80 -34.53
N PHE A 345 3.82 2.99 -34.59
CA PHE A 345 2.56 3.33 -33.93
C PHE A 345 1.54 3.85 -34.94
N TYR A 346 0.30 3.37 -34.83
CA TYR A 346 -0.80 3.74 -35.74
C TYR A 346 -2.10 4.00 -34.98
N LEU A 347 -2.88 4.97 -35.46
CA LEU A 347 -4.26 5.21 -35.05
C LEU A 347 -5.15 5.20 -36.28
N ASN A 348 -6.17 4.35 -36.31
CA ASN A 348 -7.14 4.31 -37.42
C ASN A 348 -6.46 4.16 -38.80
N ASP A 349 -5.45 3.28 -38.87
CA ASP A 349 -4.55 3.02 -40.01
C ASP A 349 -3.61 4.17 -40.41
N GLU A 350 -3.65 5.31 -39.71
CA GLU A 350 -2.72 6.42 -39.88
C GLU A 350 -1.48 6.23 -39.01
N LYS A 351 -0.28 6.34 -39.60
CA LYS A 351 0.98 6.20 -38.87
C LYS A 351 1.24 7.44 -38.02
N LEU A 352 1.26 7.29 -36.70
CA LEU A 352 1.59 8.35 -35.75
C LEU A 352 3.10 8.59 -35.66
N GLY A 353 3.90 7.52 -35.76
CA GLY A 353 5.35 7.60 -35.64
C GLY A 353 6.05 6.25 -35.74
N GLU A 354 7.38 6.30 -35.76
CA GLU A 354 8.29 5.16 -35.64
C GLU A 354 9.49 5.60 -34.81
N ASP A 355 9.98 4.72 -33.94
CA ASP A 355 11.14 5.00 -33.10
C ASP A 355 12.05 3.77 -33.00
N THR A 356 13.35 4.00 -32.79
CA THR A 356 14.35 2.98 -32.49
C THR A 356 14.86 3.17 -31.07
N VAL A 357 14.48 2.27 -30.18
CA VAL A 357 14.69 2.39 -28.74
C VAL A 357 15.55 1.25 -28.19
N SER A 358 16.09 1.43 -26.99
CA SER A 358 16.76 0.37 -26.24
C SER A 358 16.37 0.47 -24.77
N SER A 359 16.04 -0.65 -24.13
CA SER A 359 15.80 -0.69 -22.69
C SER A 359 17.13 -0.83 -21.94
N SER A 360 17.35 0.04 -20.95
CA SER A 360 18.52 0.01 -20.06
C SER A 360 18.20 -0.54 -18.66
N VAL A 361 16.92 -0.62 -18.30
CA VAL A 361 16.45 -1.05 -16.98
C VAL A 361 15.13 -1.82 -17.12
N GLU A 362 15.06 -3.05 -16.62
CA GLU A 362 13.90 -3.94 -16.76
C GLU A 362 12.71 -3.55 -15.89
N THR A 363 12.92 -2.70 -14.89
CA THR A 363 11.88 -2.22 -13.98
C THR A 363 11.15 -0.97 -14.48
N VAL A 364 11.71 -0.25 -15.46
CA VAL A 364 11.19 1.04 -15.93
C VAL A 364 10.51 0.87 -17.29
N PRO A 365 9.22 1.25 -17.45
CA PRO A 365 8.56 1.21 -18.75
C PRO A 365 9.14 2.26 -19.70
N LEU A 366 9.15 1.93 -20.99
CA LEU A 366 9.31 2.89 -22.08
C LEU A 366 7.96 3.59 -22.31
N GLN A 367 8.02 4.91 -22.46
CA GLN A 367 6.84 5.76 -22.56
C GLN A 367 6.91 6.63 -23.81
N PHE A 368 5.80 6.69 -24.54
CA PHE A 368 5.66 7.47 -25.76
C PHE A 368 4.45 8.39 -25.64
N LEU A 369 4.59 9.65 -26.06
CA LEU A 369 3.49 10.61 -26.18
C LEU A 369 3.42 11.04 -27.65
N LEU A 370 2.32 10.69 -28.31
CA LEU A 370 2.17 10.80 -29.76
C LEU A 370 0.97 11.70 -30.09
N PRO A 371 1.15 12.86 -30.75
CA PRO A 371 0.03 13.67 -31.19
C PRO A 371 -0.78 12.96 -32.29
N CYS A 372 -2.08 13.19 -32.33
CA CYS A 372 -2.99 12.63 -33.31
C CYS A 372 -4.08 13.63 -33.71
N THR A 373 -4.62 13.51 -34.93
CA THR A 373 -5.59 14.44 -35.53
C THR A 373 -6.83 13.74 -36.10
N ASN A 374 -6.98 12.44 -35.80
CA ASN A 374 -7.97 11.56 -36.41
C ASN A 374 -8.67 10.69 -35.34
N LEU A 375 -8.90 11.26 -34.15
CA LEU A 375 -9.75 10.65 -33.12
C LEU A 375 -11.22 10.66 -33.57
N ARG A 376 -11.92 9.56 -33.26
CA ARG A 376 -13.32 9.32 -33.62
C ARG A 376 -14.05 8.70 -32.43
N GLU A 377 -15.37 8.52 -32.53
CA GLU A 377 -16.11 7.77 -31.49
C GLU A 377 -15.64 6.30 -31.40
N GLU A 378 -15.23 5.70 -32.52
CA GLU A 378 -14.62 4.37 -32.58
C GLU A 378 -13.21 4.45 -33.16
N ASN A 379 -12.23 3.94 -32.43
CA ASN A 379 -10.82 4.00 -32.80
C ASN A 379 -10.15 2.63 -32.73
N THR A 380 -9.04 2.48 -33.45
CA THR A 380 -8.13 1.34 -33.36
C THR A 380 -6.70 1.85 -33.17
N LEU A 381 -6.08 1.50 -32.03
CA LEU A 381 -4.65 1.69 -31.78
C LEU A 381 -3.90 0.43 -32.23
N ARG A 382 -2.82 0.58 -33.00
CA ARG A 382 -1.92 -0.51 -33.38
C ARG A 382 -0.47 -0.15 -33.08
N VAL A 383 0.24 -1.06 -32.42
CA VAL A 383 1.68 -0.97 -32.12
C VAL A 383 2.39 -2.19 -32.69
N GLU A 384 3.46 -1.97 -33.43
CA GLU A 384 4.22 -3.02 -34.11
C GLU A 384 5.67 -3.04 -33.61
N LEU A 385 6.17 -4.22 -33.23
CA LEU A 385 7.57 -4.48 -32.91
C LEU A 385 8.22 -5.29 -34.03
N HIS A 386 9.29 -4.78 -34.65
CA HIS A 386 9.90 -5.34 -35.86
C HIS A 386 11.16 -6.20 -35.61
N ASN A 387 11.35 -6.68 -34.38
CA ASN A 387 12.52 -7.44 -33.97
C ASN A 387 12.19 -8.92 -33.74
N GLU A 388 12.44 -9.76 -34.75
CA GLU A 388 12.17 -11.20 -34.69
C GLU A 388 12.76 -11.87 -33.42
N GLY A 389 11.96 -12.72 -32.78
CA GLY A 389 12.34 -13.47 -31.57
C GLY A 389 12.29 -12.67 -30.28
N LYS A 390 11.96 -11.37 -30.33
CA LYS A 390 11.82 -10.52 -29.14
C LYS A 390 10.39 -10.38 -28.67
N ILE A 391 10.22 -10.19 -27.36
CA ILE A 391 8.92 -10.04 -26.72
C ILE A 391 8.62 -8.54 -26.48
N LEU A 392 7.43 -8.11 -26.90
CA LEU A 392 6.83 -6.84 -26.52
C LEU A 392 5.93 -7.07 -25.30
N TYR A 393 6.21 -6.42 -24.18
CA TYR A 393 5.34 -6.42 -23.00
C TYR A 393 4.53 -5.12 -22.97
N PHE A 394 3.31 -5.15 -23.51
CA PHE A 394 2.45 -3.97 -23.59
C PHE A 394 1.70 -3.77 -22.27
N ASP A 395 1.83 -2.59 -21.67
CA ASP A 395 1.29 -2.27 -20.35
C ASP A 395 -0.10 -1.62 -20.50
N TYR A 396 -0.16 -0.34 -20.86
CA TYR A 396 -1.41 0.39 -21.07
C TYR A 396 -1.24 1.51 -22.09
N PHE A 397 -2.35 2.14 -22.47
CA PHE A 397 -2.34 3.41 -23.16
C PHE A 397 -3.39 4.37 -22.61
N GLU A 398 -3.15 5.67 -22.77
CA GLU A 398 -4.06 6.74 -22.39
C GLU A 398 -4.33 7.65 -23.58
N VAL A 399 -5.53 8.20 -23.66
CA VAL A 399 -5.90 9.17 -24.68
C VAL A 399 -6.24 10.49 -24.01
N TYR A 400 -5.43 11.51 -24.29
CA TYR A 400 -5.62 12.89 -23.88
C TYR A 400 -6.33 13.63 -25.01
N TYR A 401 -7.55 14.10 -24.77
CA TYR A 401 -8.38 14.68 -25.83
C TYR A 401 -9.35 15.69 -25.25
N THR A 402 -10.02 16.41 -26.13
CA THR A 402 -11.13 17.28 -25.77
C THR A 402 -12.44 16.63 -26.22
N LYS A 403 -13.49 16.71 -25.41
CA LYS A 403 -14.82 16.18 -25.73
C LYS A 403 -15.91 17.24 -25.56
N HIS A 404 -17.02 17.06 -26.26
CA HIS A 404 -18.24 17.81 -25.99
C HIS A 404 -18.91 17.32 -24.71
N GLY A 405 -19.74 18.19 -24.11
CA GLY A 405 -20.59 17.86 -22.96
C GLY A 405 -21.68 16.85 -23.31
N LYS A 406 -21.33 15.58 -23.46
CA LYS A 406 -22.25 14.47 -23.74
C LYS A 406 -21.91 13.28 -22.86
N ILE A 407 -22.93 12.57 -22.39
CA ILE A 407 -22.80 11.27 -21.72
C ILE A 407 -23.67 10.23 -22.40
N GLU A 408 -23.28 8.97 -22.29
CA GLU A 408 -24.16 7.84 -22.62
C GLU A 408 -24.89 7.38 -21.36
N LYS A 409 -24.14 6.96 -20.34
CA LYS A 409 -24.66 6.53 -19.02
C LYS A 409 -24.13 7.41 -17.89
N GLU A 410 -22.85 7.73 -17.92
CA GLU A 410 -22.20 8.54 -16.89
C GLU A 410 -20.97 9.26 -17.46
N GLY A 411 -20.48 10.27 -16.75
CA GLY A 411 -19.29 10.99 -17.19
C GLY A 411 -18.74 11.97 -16.17
N PHE A 412 -17.42 12.15 -16.22
CA PHE A 412 -16.71 13.17 -15.47
C PHE A 412 -16.43 14.40 -16.33
N PHE A 413 -16.54 15.57 -15.71
CA PHE A 413 -16.33 16.87 -16.34
C PHE A 413 -15.49 17.76 -15.42
N ARG A 414 -14.31 18.16 -15.90
CA ARG A 414 -13.44 19.11 -15.20
C ARG A 414 -13.65 20.51 -15.76
N ALA A 415 -13.96 21.46 -14.87
CA ALA A 415 -14.17 22.85 -15.24
C ALA A 415 -12.84 23.57 -15.50
N SER A 416 -12.54 23.83 -16.78
CA SER A 416 -11.45 24.74 -17.18
C SER A 416 -11.78 26.21 -16.95
N ALA A 417 -13.07 26.55 -16.88
CA ALA A 417 -13.58 27.88 -16.56
C ALA A 417 -14.94 27.78 -15.84
N GLY A 418 -15.38 28.88 -15.22
CA GLY A 418 -16.74 28.99 -14.69
C GLY A 418 -17.76 29.30 -15.78
N GLY A 419 -19.00 28.83 -15.62
CA GLY A 419 -20.07 29.13 -16.57
C GLY A 419 -21.31 28.24 -16.43
N ASP A 420 -22.37 28.64 -17.14
CA ASP A 420 -23.61 27.89 -17.25
C ASP A 420 -23.45 26.85 -18.37
N VAL A 421 -23.48 25.56 -18.03
CA VAL A 421 -23.25 24.47 -18.98
C VAL A 421 -24.51 23.63 -19.19
N LYS A 422 -24.62 23.00 -20.36
CA LYS A 422 -25.49 21.83 -20.59
C LYS A 422 -24.63 20.61 -20.93
N ILE A 423 -25.05 19.45 -20.44
CA ILE A 423 -24.51 18.13 -20.77
C ILE A 423 -25.66 17.32 -21.37
N GLU A 424 -25.50 16.89 -22.61
CA GLU A 424 -26.48 16.12 -23.36
C GLU A 424 -26.43 14.62 -22.98
N GLY A 425 -27.58 13.96 -22.93
CA GLY A 425 -27.68 12.52 -22.63
C GLY A 425 -28.76 12.21 -21.60
N ASN A 426 -28.71 11.03 -20.99
CA ASN A 426 -29.71 10.54 -20.03
C ASN A 426 -29.42 10.92 -18.57
N GLY A 427 -28.45 11.80 -18.32
CA GLY A 427 -28.07 12.18 -16.96
C GLY A 427 -29.25 12.77 -16.17
N SER A 428 -29.38 12.36 -14.92
CA SER A 428 -30.38 12.86 -13.98
C SER A 428 -29.78 13.35 -12.67
N LEU A 429 -28.61 12.85 -12.29
CA LEU A 429 -27.89 13.20 -11.08
C LEU A 429 -26.59 13.91 -11.40
N VAL A 430 -26.27 14.97 -10.65
CA VAL A 430 -25.01 15.71 -10.78
C VAL A 430 -24.39 15.90 -9.40
N PHE A 431 -23.15 15.47 -9.23
CA PHE A 431 -22.38 15.63 -8.01
C PHE A 431 -21.14 16.49 -8.26
N ASP A 432 -20.83 17.40 -7.33
CA ASP A 432 -19.50 17.99 -7.22
C ASP A 432 -18.60 16.99 -6.50
N VAL A 433 -17.65 16.42 -7.25
CA VAL A 433 -16.72 15.37 -6.80
C VAL A 433 -15.29 15.89 -6.75
N THR A 434 -15.13 17.20 -6.55
CA THR A 434 -13.80 17.82 -6.40
C THR A 434 -13.04 17.23 -5.22
N ASP A 435 -13.74 17.00 -4.10
CA ASP A 435 -13.32 16.08 -3.04
C ASP A 435 -14.25 14.85 -3.11
N PRO A 436 -13.78 13.70 -3.63
CA PRO A 436 -14.65 12.56 -3.87
C PRO A 436 -15.19 11.93 -2.58
N PHE A 437 -14.51 12.10 -1.44
CA PHE A 437 -15.00 11.63 -0.14
C PHE A 437 -15.92 12.64 0.56
N HIS A 438 -16.12 13.82 -0.04
CA HIS A 438 -17.07 14.84 0.39
C HIS A 438 -17.91 15.34 -0.79
N ALA A 439 -18.41 14.41 -1.61
CA ALA A 439 -19.20 14.73 -2.78
C ALA A 439 -20.59 15.26 -2.41
N LEU A 440 -21.02 16.35 -3.05
CA LEU A 440 -22.32 16.98 -2.79
C LEU A 440 -23.17 17.02 -4.06
N GLU A 441 -24.43 16.63 -3.94
CA GLU A 441 -25.41 16.65 -5.03
C GLU A 441 -25.80 18.09 -5.40
N LEU A 442 -25.93 18.35 -6.69
CA LEU A 442 -26.47 19.58 -7.24
C LEU A 442 -27.98 19.44 -7.46
N SER A 443 -28.73 20.51 -7.19
CA SER A 443 -30.18 20.59 -7.45
C SER A 443 -30.52 21.64 -8.49
N GLY A 444 -31.69 21.49 -9.13
CA GLY A 444 -32.16 22.38 -10.19
C GLY A 444 -31.38 22.21 -11.50
N VAL A 445 -30.95 20.97 -11.79
CA VAL A 445 -30.07 20.63 -12.91
C VAL A 445 -30.81 20.14 -14.16
N GLU A 446 -32.14 20.18 -14.17
CA GLU A 446 -32.97 19.62 -15.24
C GLU A 446 -32.76 20.35 -16.58
N TYR A 447 -32.69 19.58 -17.67
CA TYR A 447 -32.65 20.09 -19.05
C TYR A 447 -33.40 19.11 -19.98
N GLU A 448 -34.00 19.60 -21.06
CA GLU A 448 -34.93 18.80 -21.91
C GLU A 448 -34.32 17.48 -22.42
N HIS A 449 -33.01 17.48 -22.70
CA HIS A 449 -32.25 16.33 -23.18
C HIS A 449 -30.94 16.13 -22.40
N GLY A 450 -30.99 16.23 -21.07
CA GLY A 450 -29.86 15.94 -20.17
C GLY A 450 -29.88 16.81 -18.92
N VAL A 451 -28.71 17.32 -18.53
CA VAL A 451 -28.58 18.19 -17.36
C VAL A 451 -27.97 19.55 -17.72
N CYS A 452 -28.29 20.58 -16.94
CA CYS A 452 -27.63 21.86 -17.01
C CYS A 452 -27.28 22.37 -15.62
N PHE A 453 -26.09 22.94 -15.43
CA PHE A 453 -25.66 23.42 -14.11
C PHE A 453 -24.62 24.53 -14.22
N LYS A 454 -24.37 25.22 -13.10
CA LYS A 454 -23.31 26.23 -12.99
C LYS A 454 -22.00 25.58 -12.59
N MET A 455 -21.02 25.62 -13.48
CA MET A 455 -19.65 25.21 -13.22
C MET A 455 -18.84 26.32 -12.57
N LYS A 456 -17.88 25.90 -11.75
CA LYS A 456 -16.85 26.75 -11.15
C LYS A 456 -15.49 26.21 -11.57
N GLU A 457 -14.60 27.10 -12.00
CA GLU A 457 -13.25 26.77 -12.42
C GLU A 457 -12.52 25.89 -11.38
N GLY A 458 -11.79 24.89 -11.86
CA GLY A 458 -11.01 23.97 -11.04
C GLY A 458 -11.82 22.84 -10.38
N ARG A 459 -13.15 22.86 -10.45
CA ARG A 459 -14.01 21.81 -9.90
C ARG A 459 -14.18 20.62 -10.84
N LYS A 460 -14.45 19.45 -10.26
CA LYS A 460 -14.77 18.20 -10.97
C LYS A 460 -16.21 17.83 -10.68
N TYR A 461 -16.97 17.52 -11.73
CA TYR A 461 -18.36 17.08 -11.62
C TYR A 461 -18.51 15.67 -12.18
N TYR A 462 -19.41 14.90 -11.57
CA TYR A 462 -19.84 13.59 -12.05
C TYR A 462 -21.32 13.67 -12.39
N VAL A 463 -21.69 13.22 -13.59
CA VAL A 463 -23.07 13.14 -14.06
C VAL A 463 -23.42 11.67 -14.25
N ALA A 464 -24.58 11.24 -13.72
CA ALA A 464 -25.02 9.85 -13.75
C ALA A 464 -26.47 9.71 -14.26
N ASP A 465 -26.72 8.65 -15.03
CA ASP A 465 -28.03 8.13 -15.43
C ASP A 465 -28.46 7.02 -14.44
N GLY A 466 -28.85 7.42 -13.24
CA GLY A 466 -29.35 6.53 -12.19
C GLY A 466 -28.30 6.03 -11.18
N PHE A 467 -28.64 4.93 -10.52
CA PHE A 467 -27.88 4.36 -9.38
C PHE A 467 -27.18 3.06 -9.76
N LYS A 468 -26.05 2.79 -9.10
CA LYS A 468 -25.36 1.49 -9.08
C LYS A 468 -25.80 0.70 -7.84
N GLU A 469 -25.73 -0.63 -7.96
CA GLU A 469 -26.02 -1.56 -6.87
C GLU A 469 -24.71 -2.03 -6.21
N PRO A 470 -24.64 -2.12 -4.88
CA PRO A 470 -23.44 -2.63 -4.20
C PRO A 470 -23.23 -4.12 -4.51
N VAL A 471 -21.97 -4.54 -4.59
CA VAL A 471 -21.63 -5.96 -4.81
C VAL A 471 -21.80 -6.83 -3.58
N GLY A 472 -21.91 -6.21 -2.40
CA GLY A 472 -22.21 -6.91 -1.17
C GLY A 472 -22.59 -5.96 -0.05
N VAL A 473 -23.61 -6.36 0.72
CA VAL A 473 -24.06 -5.65 1.92
C VAL A 473 -24.19 -6.68 3.04
N ARG A 474 -23.47 -6.49 4.14
CA ARG A 474 -23.43 -7.43 5.26
C ARG A 474 -23.14 -6.74 6.58
N GLY A 475 -23.64 -7.28 7.68
CA GLY A 475 -23.22 -6.86 9.02
C GLY A 475 -21.74 -7.16 9.28
N GLY A 476 -21.12 -6.37 10.15
CA GLY A 476 -19.74 -6.58 10.58
C GLY A 476 -19.38 -5.69 11.77
N ASP A 477 -18.16 -5.82 12.30
CA ASP A 477 -17.64 -4.92 13.33
C ASP A 477 -16.22 -4.46 12.95
N PRO A 478 -16.05 -3.19 12.52
CA PRO A 478 -14.76 -2.62 12.18
C PRO A 478 -13.85 -2.36 13.40
N TYR A 479 -14.30 -2.70 14.61
CA TYR A 479 -13.54 -2.52 15.86
C TYR A 479 -13.30 -3.79 16.69
N SER A 480 -13.67 -4.96 16.15
CA SER A 480 -13.63 -6.27 16.81
C SER A 480 -12.25 -6.71 17.32
N LEU A 481 -11.16 -6.28 16.67
CA LEU A 481 -9.79 -6.72 17.00
C LEU A 481 -9.01 -5.72 17.88
N PHE A 482 -9.59 -4.58 18.24
CA PHE A 482 -8.87 -3.56 19.00
C PHE A 482 -8.74 -3.85 20.51
N SER A 483 -9.37 -4.92 20.99
CA SER A 483 -9.18 -5.42 22.34
C SER A 483 -9.00 -6.94 22.34
N GLY A 484 -8.21 -7.47 23.28
CA GLY A 484 -7.95 -8.90 23.31
C GLY A 484 -6.63 -9.28 23.98
N GLY A 485 -6.29 -10.55 23.78
CA GLY A 485 -5.14 -11.22 24.37
C GLY A 485 -5.04 -12.63 23.80
N ALA A 486 -3.83 -13.03 23.41
CA ALA A 486 -3.53 -14.41 22.98
C ALA A 486 -2.03 -14.65 23.09
N ASN A 487 -1.62 -15.88 23.42
CA ASN A 487 -0.24 -16.36 23.33
C ASN A 487 0.08 -16.90 21.93
N TRP A 488 -0.91 -17.49 21.26
CA TRP A 488 -0.79 -18.04 19.91
C TRP A 488 -1.97 -17.57 19.06
N VAL A 489 -1.69 -17.07 17.86
CA VAL A 489 -2.71 -16.56 16.94
C VAL A 489 -2.61 -17.27 15.59
N ALA A 490 -3.69 -17.95 15.19
CA ALA A 490 -3.89 -18.37 13.82
C ALA A 490 -4.54 -17.24 13.01
N ILE A 491 -4.02 -16.98 11.82
CA ILE A 491 -4.62 -16.09 10.83
C ILE A 491 -5.06 -16.94 9.64
N THR A 492 -6.34 -16.91 9.29
CA THR A 492 -6.90 -17.78 8.24
C THR A 492 -7.98 -17.10 7.40
N HIS A 493 -8.29 -17.65 6.23
CA HIS A 493 -9.42 -17.17 5.44
C HIS A 493 -10.75 -17.71 5.99
N PRO A 494 -11.88 -16.97 5.91
CA PRO A 494 -13.19 -17.45 6.39
C PRO A 494 -13.60 -18.83 5.86
N SER A 495 -13.20 -19.20 4.64
CA SER A 495 -13.48 -20.52 4.05
C SER A 495 -12.79 -21.69 4.77
N LEU A 496 -11.72 -21.45 5.52
CA LEU A 496 -10.96 -22.46 6.26
C LEU A 496 -11.22 -22.43 7.77
N LEU A 497 -11.93 -21.40 8.26
CA LEU A 497 -12.11 -21.09 9.68
C LEU A 497 -12.49 -22.31 10.52
N ASN A 498 -13.50 -23.07 10.09
CA ASN A 498 -14.01 -24.22 10.83
C ASN A 498 -12.95 -25.33 11.00
N ALA A 499 -12.11 -25.58 9.99
CA ALA A 499 -11.05 -26.58 10.08
C ALA A 499 -9.91 -26.10 11.01
N VAL A 500 -9.64 -24.79 11.03
CA VAL A 500 -8.59 -24.20 11.87
C VAL A 500 -8.95 -24.25 13.37
N TYR A 501 -10.24 -24.29 13.72
CA TYR A 501 -10.62 -24.45 15.12
C TYR A 501 -10.12 -25.75 15.74
N GLU A 502 -9.95 -26.83 14.97
CA GLU A 502 -9.36 -28.07 15.52
C GLU A 502 -7.88 -27.92 15.85
N LEU A 503 -7.13 -27.19 15.00
CA LEU A 503 -5.74 -26.84 15.33
C LEU A 503 -5.69 -25.95 16.58
N ALA A 504 -6.62 -25.00 16.70
CA ALA A 504 -6.69 -24.11 17.85
C ALA A 504 -6.95 -24.89 19.15
N SER A 505 -7.94 -25.77 19.17
CA SER A 505 -8.24 -26.63 20.33
C SER A 505 -7.05 -27.52 20.70
N TRP A 506 -6.35 -28.10 19.73
CA TRP A 506 -5.13 -28.86 20.02
C TRP A 506 -4.06 -27.99 20.70
N ARG A 507 -3.86 -26.75 20.24
CA ARG A 507 -2.88 -25.80 20.79
C ARG A 507 -3.26 -25.25 22.16
N GLU A 508 -4.53 -25.23 22.54
CA GLU A 508 -4.96 -24.86 23.90
C GLU A 508 -4.45 -25.87 24.94
N GLU A 509 -4.26 -27.13 24.54
CA GLU A 509 -3.82 -28.21 25.42
C GLU A 509 -2.33 -28.57 25.26
N HIS A 510 -1.75 -28.34 24.08
CA HIS A 510 -0.41 -28.84 23.69
C HIS A 510 0.53 -27.71 23.23
N LEU A 511 0.53 -26.59 23.96
CA LEU A 511 1.50 -25.51 23.78
C LEU A 511 2.40 -25.40 25.02
N ASP A 512 3.33 -26.34 25.14
CA ASP A 512 4.16 -26.62 26.33
C ASP A 512 4.93 -25.41 26.90
N THR A 513 5.14 -24.37 26.10
CA THR A 513 5.76 -23.11 26.53
C THR A 513 4.92 -22.36 27.57
N PHE A 514 3.61 -22.61 27.65
CA PHE A 514 2.69 -21.93 28.56
C PHE A 514 1.88 -22.93 29.39
N SER A 515 1.70 -22.62 30.67
CA SER A 515 0.87 -23.43 31.58
C SER A 515 -0.64 -23.31 31.32
N SER A 516 -1.08 -22.21 30.70
CA SER A 516 -2.47 -21.96 30.32
C SER A 516 -2.49 -21.04 29.10
N PRO A 517 -2.21 -21.58 27.90
CA PRO A 517 -2.12 -20.79 26.68
C PRO A 517 -3.50 -20.20 26.32
N ILE A 518 -3.51 -18.93 25.92
CA ILE A 518 -4.68 -18.32 25.26
C ILE A 518 -4.45 -18.43 23.76
N VAL A 519 -5.31 -19.18 23.08
CA VAL A 519 -5.28 -19.37 21.63
C VAL A 519 -6.37 -18.53 20.99
N ARG A 520 -6.09 -17.96 19.82
CA ARG A 520 -7.09 -17.22 19.05
C ARG A 520 -6.97 -17.52 17.56
N VAL A 521 -8.11 -17.75 16.92
CA VAL A 521 -8.23 -17.78 15.45
C VAL A 521 -8.81 -16.45 15.01
N VAL A 522 -8.16 -15.80 14.05
CA VAL A 522 -8.58 -14.52 13.48
C VAL A 522 -8.66 -14.68 11.98
N THR A 523 -9.73 -14.18 11.36
CA THR A 523 -9.87 -14.24 9.91
C THR A 523 -9.16 -13.08 9.21
N THR A 524 -8.73 -13.29 7.97
CA THR A 524 -8.23 -12.21 7.10
C THR A 524 -9.28 -11.12 6.91
N GLU A 525 -10.55 -11.49 6.81
CA GLU A 525 -11.65 -10.54 6.72
C GLU A 525 -11.77 -9.63 7.96
N GLU A 526 -11.72 -10.19 9.18
CA GLU A 526 -11.71 -9.38 10.41
C GLU A 526 -10.52 -8.42 10.43
N ILE A 527 -9.35 -8.88 10.02
CA ILE A 527 -8.14 -8.04 9.92
C ILE A 527 -8.37 -6.88 8.95
N TYR A 528 -8.87 -7.15 7.74
CA TYR A 528 -9.10 -6.09 6.75
C TYR A 528 -10.13 -5.07 7.27
N ASN A 529 -11.22 -5.54 7.89
CA ASN A 529 -12.25 -4.68 8.47
C ASN A 529 -11.69 -3.71 9.52
N ASN A 530 -10.73 -4.16 10.34
CA ASN A 530 -10.16 -3.37 11.43
C ASN A 530 -8.95 -2.51 11.01
N PHE A 531 -8.19 -2.90 9.98
CA PHE A 531 -6.87 -2.28 9.73
C PHE A 531 -6.67 -1.67 8.33
N SER A 532 -7.62 -1.87 7.40
CA SER A 532 -7.60 -1.31 6.04
C SER A 532 -8.97 -0.78 5.57
N GLY A 533 -9.92 -0.59 6.49
CA GLY A 533 -11.28 -0.18 6.13
C GLY A 533 -12.06 -1.26 5.38
N GLY A 534 -11.59 -2.50 5.37
CA GLY A 534 -12.22 -3.65 4.72
C GLY A 534 -11.54 -4.10 3.43
N ILE A 535 -10.61 -3.32 2.89
CA ILE A 535 -9.90 -3.61 1.63
C ILE A 535 -8.82 -4.68 1.87
N LYS A 536 -8.73 -5.69 1.00
CA LYS A 536 -7.66 -6.69 1.08
C LYS A 536 -6.31 -5.99 0.87
N ASP A 537 -5.43 -6.08 1.87
CA ASP A 537 -4.09 -5.49 1.83
C ASP A 537 -3.17 -6.29 2.79
N PRO A 538 -2.03 -6.83 2.34
CA PRO A 538 -1.07 -7.52 3.22
C PRO A 538 -0.62 -6.65 4.41
N SER A 539 -0.51 -5.33 4.21
CA SER A 539 -0.16 -4.37 5.25
C SER A 539 -1.18 -4.31 6.39
N ALA A 540 -2.44 -4.71 6.16
CA ALA A 540 -3.44 -4.83 7.22
C ALA A 540 -3.07 -5.95 8.21
N ILE A 541 -2.53 -7.07 7.71
CA ILE A 541 -2.02 -8.17 8.55
C ILE A 541 -0.83 -7.68 9.37
N LYS A 542 0.09 -6.94 8.73
CA LYS A 542 1.21 -6.30 9.41
C LYS A 542 0.75 -5.36 10.53
N ARG A 543 -0.22 -4.48 10.24
CA ARG A 543 -0.84 -3.58 11.22
C ARG A 543 -1.51 -4.33 12.36
N PHE A 544 -2.20 -5.44 12.09
CA PHE A 544 -2.79 -6.30 13.11
C PHE A 544 -1.73 -6.93 14.03
N VAL A 545 -0.66 -7.48 13.45
CA VAL A 545 0.47 -8.06 14.21
C VAL A 545 1.09 -7.00 15.10
N ILE A 546 1.40 -5.81 14.58
CA ILE A 546 1.91 -4.69 15.37
C ILE A 546 0.88 -4.30 16.44
N TRP A 547 -0.39 -4.10 16.09
CA TRP A 547 -1.41 -3.67 17.05
C TRP A 547 -1.52 -4.62 18.24
N SER A 548 -1.67 -5.91 17.98
CA SER A 548 -1.82 -6.93 19.02
C SER A 548 -0.56 -7.06 19.87
N GLN A 549 0.64 -6.90 19.29
CA GLN A 549 1.90 -6.86 20.06
C GLN A 549 2.00 -5.70 21.05
N TYR A 550 1.35 -4.57 20.77
CA TYR A 550 1.44 -3.36 21.59
C TYR A 550 0.22 -3.14 22.50
N ASN A 551 -0.95 -3.70 22.14
CA ASN A 551 -2.21 -3.41 22.84
C ASN A 551 -2.88 -4.63 23.49
N TRP A 552 -2.65 -5.84 22.98
CA TRP A 552 -3.25 -7.03 23.56
C TRP A 552 -2.51 -7.49 24.82
N ASN A 553 -3.24 -8.16 25.71
CA ASN A 553 -2.69 -8.73 26.93
C ASN A 553 -3.32 -10.11 27.22
N PRO A 554 -2.53 -11.21 27.14
CA PRO A 554 -1.13 -11.26 26.76
C PRO A 554 -0.92 -10.86 25.29
N SER A 555 0.27 -10.36 24.97
CA SER A 555 0.70 -10.16 23.58
C SER A 555 1.09 -11.51 22.95
N PRO A 556 0.81 -11.75 21.66
CA PRO A 556 1.15 -13.00 21.00
C PRO A 556 2.65 -13.34 21.06
N SER A 557 2.98 -14.62 21.20
CA SER A 557 4.34 -15.15 21.09
C SER A 557 4.56 -15.94 19.79
N PHE A 558 3.47 -16.31 19.12
CA PHE A 558 3.48 -17.07 17.87
C PHE A 558 2.35 -16.59 16.95
N TYR A 559 2.65 -16.45 15.67
CA TYR A 559 1.66 -16.32 14.61
C TYR A 559 1.73 -17.53 13.69
N PHE A 560 0.59 -18.02 13.25
CA PHE A 560 0.50 -19.11 12.29
C PHE A 560 -0.50 -18.77 11.19
N LEU A 561 -0.02 -18.70 9.96
CA LEU A 561 -0.85 -18.43 8.79
C LEU A 561 -1.42 -19.75 8.28
N VAL A 562 -2.74 -19.84 8.11
CA VAL A 562 -3.40 -21.02 7.55
C VAL A 562 -4.17 -20.62 6.31
N GLY A 563 -3.59 -20.91 5.15
CA GLY A 563 -4.11 -20.53 3.85
C GLY A 563 -3.00 -20.46 2.80
N SER A 564 -3.34 -20.80 1.57
CA SER A 564 -2.50 -20.53 0.40
C SER A 564 -2.27 -19.03 0.23
N GLY A 565 -1.08 -18.68 -0.27
CA GLY A 565 -0.75 -17.32 -0.68
C GLY A 565 -0.30 -17.33 -2.14
N SER A 566 -0.58 -16.25 -2.85
CA SER A 566 -0.20 -16.08 -4.26
C SER A 566 0.06 -14.61 -4.56
N PHE A 567 0.94 -14.36 -5.53
CA PHE A 567 1.11 -13.05 -6.14
C PHE A 567 -0.16 -12.58 -6.88
N ASP A 568 -1.08 -13.49 -7.21
CA ASP A 568 -2.37 -13.17 -7.81
C ASP A 568 -3.40 -12.74 -6.75
N TYR A 569 -3.13 -11.62 -6.07
CA TYR A 569 -3.97 -11.11 -4.98
C TYR A 569 -5.42 -10.84 -5.40
N ARG A 570 -5.63 -10.42 -6.65
CA ARG A 570 -6.95 -10.06 -7.21
C ARG A 570 -7.63 -11.23 -7.94
N ASN A 571 -7.02 -12.42 -7.94
CA ASN A 571 -7.52 -13.60 -8.63
C ASN A 571 -7.75 -13.37 -10.14
N ILE A 572 -6.85 -12.62 -10.79
CA ILE A 572 -6.87 -12.29 -12.22
C ILE A 572 -6.84 -13.55 -13.08
N PHE A 573 -6.15 -14.61 -12.63
CA PHE A 573 -6.10 -15.89 -13.35
C PHE A 573 -7.31 -16.80 -13.07
N GLY A 574 -8.26 -16.37 -12.23
CA GLY A 574 -9.55 -17.05 -12.04
C GLY A 574 -9.47 -18.41 -11.34
N SER A 575 -8.56 -18.58 -10.37
CA SER A 575 -8.44 -19.81 -9.59
C SER A 575 -9.70 -20.06 -8.74
N SER A 576 -10.08 -21.33 -8.58
CA SER A 576 -11.21 -21.75 -7.73
C SER A 576 -10.87 -23.02 -6.93
N PRO A 577 -10.75 -22.96 -5.58
CA PRO A 577 -10.82 -21.74 -4.77
C PRO A 577 -9.71 -20.74 -5.15
N PRO A 578 -9.86 -19.44 -4.81
CA PRO A 578 -8.82 -18.44 -5.06
C PRO A 578 -7.47 -18.90 -4.51
N SER A 579 -6.40 -18.66 -5.26
CA SER A 579 -5.04 -19.07 -4.90
C SER A 579 -4.48 -18.28 -3.72
N ASP A 580 -4.95 -17.04 -3.51
CA ASP A 580 -4.53 -16.16 -2.43
C ASP A 580 -5.60 -16.04 -1.33
N LEU A 581 -5.57 -16.95 -0.36
CA LEU A 581 -6.47 -16.97 0.80
C LEU A 581 -5.92 -16.15 1.98
N VAL A 582 -4.62 -16.29 2.25
CA VAL A 582 -3.88 -15.49 3.23
C VAL A 582 -2.65 -14.94 2.51
N PRO A 583 -2.58 -13.61 2.25
CA PRO A 583 -1.55 -13.05 1.40
C PRO A 583 -0.15 -13.32 1.93
N VAL A 584 0.77 -13.53 0.99
CA VAL A 584 2.21 -13.40 1.22
C VAL A 584 2.62 -11.93 1.06
N HIS A 585 3.81 -11.58 1.52
CA HIS A 585 4.41 -10.28 1.23
C HIS A 585 5.42 -10.43 0.09
N GLU A 586 5.04 -9.88 -1.07
CA GLU A 586 5.85 -9.81 -2.30
C GLU A 586 6.42 -8.40 -2.48
N THR A 587 7.61 -8.30 -3.05
CA THR A 587 8.20 -7.01 -3.47
C THR A 587 8.79 -7.11 -4.86
N GLY A 588 9.16 -5.97 -5.45
CA GLY A 588 9.83 -5.92 -6.76
C GLY A 588 8.88 -5.88 -7.96
N THR A 589 9.38 -5.32 -9.06
CA THR A 589 8.69 -5.26 -10.36
C THR A 589 9.64 -5.63 -11.50
N LEU A 590 10.69 -6.41 -11.20
CA LEU A 590 11.69 -6.80 -12.18
C LEU A 590 11.07 -7.77 -13.20
N ILE A 591 11.27 -7.48 -14.48
CA ILE A 591 10.86 -8.37 -15.59
C ILE A 591 12.13 -9.07 -16.09
N SER A 592 12.50 -10.17 -15.43
CA SER A 592 13.66 -11.01 -15.76
C SER A 592 13.35 -12.45 -15.40
N GLU A 593 13.54 -13.39 -16.32
CA GLU A 593 13.35 -14.82 -16.01
C GLU A 593 14.46 -15.38 -15.11
N ASN A 594 15.64 -14.78 -15.10
CA ASN A 594 16.81 -15.31 -14.39
C ASN A 594 16.96 -14.80 -12.95
N ASP A 595 16.33 -13.66 -12.62
CA ASP A 595 16.55 -12.93 -11.37
C ASP A 595 15.25 -12.74 -10.56
N LEU A 596 14.24 -13.58 -10.76
CA LEU A 596 12.95 -13.43 -10.07
C LEU A 596 13.10 -13.50 -8.55
N LEU A 597 13.83 -14.48 -8.01
CA LEU A 597 13.96 -14.64 -6.55
C LEU A 597 14.79 -13.53 -5.88
N SER A 598 15.77 -12.97 -6.59
CA SER A 598 16.63 -11.89 -6.09
C SER A 598 15.99 -10.52 -6.28
N GLY A 599 15.30 -10.31 -7.40
CA GLY A 599 14.65 -9.05 -7.77
C GLY A 599 13.24 -8.88 -7.23
N ASN A 600 12.50 -9.96 -7.06
CA ASN A 600 11.10 -9.98 -6.62
C ASN A 600 10.85 -10.98 -5.47
N PRO A 601 11.43 -10.77 -4.27
CA PRO A 601 11.37 -11.75 -3.19
C PRO A 601 9.99 -11.81 -2.51
N CYS A 602 9.62 -13.04 -2.08
CA CYS A 602 8.45 -13.35 -1.25
C CYS A 602 8.88 -13.77 0.17
N TRP A 603 8.25 -13.23 1.22
CA TRP A 603 8.70 -13.52 2.59
C TRP A 603 7.67 -13.18 3.70
N ASP A 604 7.19 -14.19 4.44
CA ASP A 604 6.19 -14.04 5.52
C ASP A 604 6.73 -13.40 6.81
N GLY A 605 8.00 -13.60 7.14
CA GLY A 605 8.61 -12.98 8.32
C GLY A 605 8.58 -11.44 8.30
N TRP A 606 8.30 -10.83 7.14
CA TRP A 606 8.00 -9.40 7.04
C TRP A 606 6.82 -9.02 7.93
N PHE A 607 5.78 -9.87 8.07
CA PHE A 607 4.65 -9.59 8.96
C PHE A 607 5.08 -9.46 10.44
N THR A 608 6.14 -10.14 10.83
CA THR A 608 6.67 -10.18 12.21
C THR A 608 7.94 -9.36 12.43
N ASP A 609 8.47 -8.69 11.41
CA ASP A 609 9.58 -7.72 11.56
C ASP A 609 9.08 -6.38 12.14
N LEU A 610 9.07 -6.24 13.45
CA LEU A 610 8.65 -5.03 14.14
C LEU A 610 9.73 -3.94 14.19
N SER A 611 10.96 -4.26 13.79
CA SER A 611 12.13 -3.38 13.89
C SER A 611 12.49 -2.71 12.56
N GLY A 612 12.08 -3.29 11.43
CA GLY A 612 12.43 -2.88 10.08
C GLY A 612 13.84 -3.30 9.65
N ASP A 613 14.49 -4.22 10.37
CA ASP A 613 15.85 -4.72 10.07
C ASP A 613 15.88 -5.91 9.10
N SER A 614 14.72 -6.23 8.55
CA SER A 614 14.46 -7.36 7.67
C SER A 614 14.56 -8.74 8.33
N ARG A 615 14.32 -8.82 9.64
CA ARG A 615 14.30 -10.09 10.39
C ARG A 615 13.00 -10.21 11.17
N ALA A 616 12.48 -11.44 11.23
CA ALA A 616 11.30 -11.71 12.05
C ALA A 616 11.64 -11.59 13.54
N ASP A 617 10.94 -10.71 14.27
CA ASP A 617 11.07 -10.58 15.73
C ASP A 617 10.26 -11.63 16.49
N ILE A 618 9.25 -12.20 15.83
CA ILE A 618 8.31 -13.16 16.41
C ILE A 618 8.26 -14.39 15.50
N PRO A 619 8.30 -15.61 16.05
CA PRO A 619 8.12 -16.82 15.24
C PRO A 619 6.79 -16.78 14.46
N ILE A 620 6.92 -16.94 13.15
CA ILE A 620 5.79 -17.11 12.23
C ILE A 620 5.99 -18.38 11.40
N GLY A 621 4.90 -19.10 11.16
CA GLY A 621 4.87 -20.23 10.23
C GLY A 621 3.63 -20.18 9.37
N ARG A 622 3.62 -20.97 8.29
CA ARG A 622 2.48 -21.07 7.38
C ARG A 622 2.13 -22.54 7.10
N LEU A 623 0.84 -22.84 7.11
CA LEU A 623 0.24 -23.98 6.44
C LEU A 623 -0.37 -23.51 5.12
N THR A 624 0.26 -23.88 4.01
CA THR A 624 -0.24 -23.61 2.67
C THR A 624 -1.33 -24.63 2.33
N ALA A 625 -2.60 -24.22 2.46
CA ALA A 625 -3.76 -25.04 2.16
C ALA A 625 -4.86 -24.18 1.54
N SER A 626 -5.55 -24.72 0.54
CA SER A 626 -6.62 -24.04 -0.20
C SER A 626 -8.00 -24.56 0.19
N THR A 627 -8.08 -25.73 0.84
CA THR A 627 -9.33 -26.38 1.22
C THR A 627 -9.36 -26.82 2.68
N PRO A 628 -10.54 -26.93 3.30
CA PRO A 628 -10.66 -27.45 4.67
C PRO A 628 -10.06 -28.86 4.83
N SER A 629 -10.17 -29.72 3.81
CA SER A 629 -9.62 -31.09 3.84
C SER A 629 -8.10 -31.10 3.93
N GLU A 630 -7.40 -30.28 3.15
CA GLU A 630 -5.93 -30.14 3.21
C GLU A 630 -5.47 -29.67 4.60
N VAL A 631 -6.23 -28.77 5.23
CA VAL A 631 -5.96 -28.32 6.61
C VAL A 631 -6.07 -29.50 7.58
N MET A 632 -7.16 -30.28 7.50
CA MET A 632 -7.39 -31.44 8.38
C MET A 632 -6.33 -32.53 8.20
N GLU A 633 -5.92 -32.84 6.95
CA GLU A 633 -4.85 -33.81 6.67
C GLU A 633 -3.51 -33.39 7.28
N TRP A 634 -3.21 -32.09 7.27
CA TRP A 634 -2.01 -31.57 7.93
C TRP A 634 -2.11 -31.64 9.46
N ILE A 635 -3.26 -31.28 10.02
CA ILE A 635 -3.51 -31.36 11.47
C ILE A 635 -3.37 -32.80 11.97
N GLU A 636 -3.90 -33.79 11.23
CA GLU A 636 -3.76 -35.20 11.59
C GLU A 636 -2.27 -35.62 11.65
N LYS A 637 -1.47 -35.22 10.66
CA LYS A 637 -0.01 -35.47 10.67
C LYS A 637 0.67 -34.80 11.86
N LEU A 638 0.30 -33.56 12.18
CA LEU A 638 0.85 -32.80 13.30
C LEU A 638 0.56 -33.52 14.63
N ILE A 639 -0.71 -33.84 14.89
CA ILE A 639 -1.14 -34.49 16.13
C ILE A 639 -0.44 -35.85 16.28
N ASN A 640 -0.42 -36.64 15.20
CA ASN A 640 0.30 -37.91 15.20
C ASN A 640 1.79 -37.74 15.47
N TYR A 641 2.43 -36.72 14.88
CA TYR A 641 3.84 -36.43 15.10
C TYR A 641 4.13 -36.06 16.56
N GLU A 642 3.32 -35.17 17.15
CA GLU A 642 3.51 -34.66 18.51
C GLU A 642 3.27 -35.74 19.57
N LEU A 643 2.28 -36.63 19.36
CA LEU A 643 2.00 -37.77 20.25
C LEU A 643 2.98 -38.95 20.09
N SER A 644 3.61 -39.11 18.92
CA SER A 644 4.41 -40.30 18.62
C SER A 644 5.84 -40.24 19.17
N MET A 645 6.26 -41.28 19.87
CA MET A 645 7.66 -41.51 20.27
C MET A 645 8.21 -42.70 19.49
N GLY A 646 9.23 -42.50 18.65
CA GLY A 646 9.79 -43.58 17.83
C GLY A 646 11.25 -43.38 17.39
N PRO A 647 11.97 -44.45 16.99
CA PRO A 647 13.38 -44.39 16.61
C PRO A 647 13.70 -43.44 15.44
N TRP A 648 12.72 -43.17 14.57
CA TRP A 648 12.86 -42.27 13.43
C TRP A 648 13.26 -40.84 13.85
N ARG A 649 12.91 -40.39 15.07
CA ARG A 649 13.32 -39.08 15.61
C ARG A 649 14.84 -38.92 15.77
N PHE A 650 15.58 -40.03 15.76
CA PHE A 650 17.05 -40.07 15.82
C PHE A 650 17.71 -40.29 14.44
N THR A 651 16.93 -40.28 13.36
CA THR A 651 17.43 -40.47 11.99
C THR A 651 17.31 -39.16 11.21
N ALA A 652 18.40 -38.74 10.58
CA ALA A 652 18.42 -37.57 9.69
C ALA A 652 18.91 -37.97 8.29
N VAL A 653 18.33 -37.36 7.26
CA VAL A 653 18.82 -37.43 5.88
C VAL A 653 19.40 -36.07 5.54
N ILE A 654 20.67 -36.06 5.11
CA ILE A 654 21.38 -34.85 4.70
C ILE A 654 21.76 -35.03 3.23
N LEU A 655 21.28 -34.13 2.38
CA LEU A 655 21.54 -34.10 0.94
C LEU A 655 22.34 -32.83 0.63
N ALA A 656 23.34 -32.94 -0.24
CA ALA A 656 24.12 -31.82 -0.73
C ALA A 656 24.19 -31.93 -2.26
N ASP A 657 23.87 -30.83 -2.95
CA ASP A 657 23.93 -30.73 -4.41
C ASP A 657 25.38 -30.57 -4.90
N ASP A 658 25.65 -30.83 -6.18
CA ASP A 658 26.96 -30.56 -6.76
C ASP A 658 27.07 -29.12 -7.29
N GLU A 659 28.12 -28.41 -6.87
CA GLU A 659 28.31 -26.98 -7.17
C GLU A 659 28.72 -26.71 -8.64
N SER A 660 28.87 -27.73 -9.50
CA SER A 660 29.53 -27.60 -10.80
C SER A 660 28.98 -28.46 -11.95
N GLU A 661 28.13 -27.88 -12.80
CA GLU A 661 28.20 -28.08 -14.25
C GLU A 661 28.09 -26.72 -14.97
N PRO A 662 29.07 -26.31 -15.80
CA PRO A 662 28.86 -25.20 -16.72
C PRO A 662 27.83 -25.63 -17.79
N PRO A 663 26.91 -24.75 -18.22
CA PRO A 663 25.90 -25.10 -19.22
C PRO A 663 26.60 -25.52 -20.52
N SER A 664 26.24 -26.72 -21.01
CA SER A 664 26.73 -27.32 -22.26
C SER A 664 26.12 -26.70 -23.50
#